data_AF-A0A2C1YVI9-F1
#
_entry.id   AF-A0A2C1YVI9-F1
#
_cell.length_a   1.000
_cell.length_b   1.000
_cell.length_c   1.000
_cell.angle_alpha   90.00
_cell.angle_beta   90.00
_cell.angle_gamma   90.00
#
_symmetry.space_group_name_H-M   'P 1'
#
loop_
_entity.id
_entity.type
_entity.pdbx_description
1 polymer ?
#
loop_
_entity_poly.entity_id
_entity_poly.type
_entity_poly.pdbx_seq_one_letter_code
_entity_poly.pdbx_strand_id
1 'polypeptide(L)'
;MKKGLIASLACLSLSVTSAAPLAVFAHPIESTATDNGQTTLRPINSDVAVIAHRGASAYGPEHTLAAYKQAMTMKADYVEFDLQMTKDGQLIAMHDETLARTTNAKDLYPDRAPWRVKDFTLDEIKRLDAGSWFNKAYPDKAKTEYIGQKVPTLEEAIEFVKLHGNGKVGLYMETKAPNVYPGMEEKVIEILKRTNALDDEKLFLESFSEDSLRKLKTLAPKVKLIQLYTGSMLAGKDVYQEMQRISDYATGVGPSKELVVPKLMEAAHQNKLLVHPWTVNSQDDLVSMLSLGVDGEFTNNPDLLDDLLKKPFISHGVASGDITNSSAILWARANGEAGVQFEISTDSNFKNDTIVKTGHASKEDDFTVNLEVNGLKADTKYYYRGHALSSKYKVTGSFKTAPEENSLKPMTMVWGGDTGGQGEIPPYKSFKAMSNLNPDFFLFSGDTIYADNKTPAVPNPPSKTVQDFWAKYKENRTDAGLRSLLQKTGTFSIWDDHEVTNDFSGPSQELTPTGLRAFKDYWPISSERSSADKLYHKYSWGNTMDMIILNNRGYRSPNTQADGPDKQMLGDEQLKWLEQQLLESDAKVKLVATSVPISVPTGKAMARDGWANGDNVNPNDPTGYENEFKKISDFIIEKGIKNVFFVTTDVHFAEIIKYDANRDGKTDYNELISGPIGAVKINPGTLDTTFGPERLYAEGNFFNFGVFKVDPANKQATVEIQDENGKTHFTHTFQLED
;
A
#
# COMPACT_ATOMS: atom_id res chain seq x y z
N MET A 1 -3.02 -78.25 8.69
CA MET A 1 -2.94 -76.79 8.87
C MET A 1 -2.07 -76.24 7.74
N LYS A 2 -2.69 -75.41 6.89
CA LYS A 2 -2.17 -74.75 5.68
C LYS A 2 -1.80 -73.31 6.11
N LYS A 3 -0.80 -72.57 5.63
CA LYS A 3 -0.04 -72.54 4.37
C LYS A 3 1.27 -71.78 4.61
N GLY A 4 2.36 -72.25 4.02
CA GLY A 4 3.60 -71.51 3.77
C GLY A 4 3.81 -71.35 2.25
N LEU A 5 4.34 -70.19 1.91
CA LEU A 5 4.89 -69.61 0.67
C LEU A 5 5.09 -70.43 -0.63
N ILE A 6 4.77 -69.72 -1.72
CA ILE A 6 5.44 -69.58 -3.05
C ILE A 6 5.33 -70.73 -4.07
N ALA A 7 4.65 -70.44 -5.19
CA ALA A 7 5.23 -70.32 -6.54
C ALA A 7 4.13 -70.21 -7.62
N SER A 8 4.46 -69.58 -8.76
CA SER A 8 3.74 -69.45 -10.06
C SER A 8 3.24 -68.03 -10.33
N LEU A 9 3.45 -67.39 -11.47
CA LEU A 9 4.07 -67.78 -12.75
C LEU A 9 4.47 -66.47 -13.46
N ALA A 10 5.62 -66.47 -14.12
CA ALA A 10 6.10 -65.37 -14.94
C ALA A 10 5.37 -65.33 -16.30
N CYS A 11 4.93 -64.15 -16.72
CA CYS A 11 4.72 -63.81 -18.13
C CYS A 11 5.61 -62.61 -18.45
N LEU A 12 6.63 -62.86 -19.28
CA LEU A 12 7.43 -61.84 -19.94
C LEU A 12 6.59 -61.17 -21.02
N SER A 13 6.45 -59.84 -20.97
CA SER A 13 6.27 -59.01 -22.15
C SER A 13 7.35 -57.92 -22.14
N LEU A 14 8.31 -58.05 -23.05
CA LEU A 14 9.24 -56.99 -23.41
C LEU A 14 8.45 -55.89 -24.12
N SER A 15 8.41 -54.70 -23.54
CA SER A 15 8.09 -53.48 -24.28
C SER A 15 9.15 -52.43 -23.96
N VAL A 16 9.82 -51.99 -25.02
CA VAL A 16 10.85 -50.96 -25.05
C VAL A 16 10.16 -49.63 -24.73
N THR A 17 10.44 -49.04 -23.57
CA THR A 17 10.00 -47.67 -23.27
C THR A 17 11.01 -46.69 -23.83
N SER A 18 10.63 -46.03 -24.91
CA SER A 18 11.25 -44.78 -25.35
C SER A 18 11.07 -43.73 -24.25
N ALA A 19 12.17 -43.10 -23.85
CA ALA A 19 12.13 -41.91 -23.01
C ALA A 19 11.47 -40.77 -23.81
N ALA A 20 10.21 -40.47 -23.51
CA ALA A 20 9.55 -39.26 -23.99
C ALA A 20 10.09 -38.05 -23.19
N PRO A 21 10.37 -36.91 -23.84
CA PRO A 21 10.74 -35.70 -23.14
C PRO A 21 9.54 -35.22 -22.31
N LEU A 22 9.78 -34.94 -21.03
CA LEU A 22 8.84 -34.25 -20.15
C LEU A 22 8.47 -32.90 -20.79
N ALA A 23 7.31 -32.86 -21.45
CA ALA A 23 6.65 -31.63 -21.82
C ALA A 23 6.27 -30.92 -20.51
N VAL A 24 6.88 -29.77 -20.26
CA VAL A 24 6.39 -28.81 -19.27
C VAL A 24 5.10 -28.25 -19.85
N PHE A 25 3.97 -28.89 -19.54
CA PHE A 25 2.66 -28.30 -19.76
C PHE A 25 2.54 -27.09 -18.85
N ALA A 26 2.36 -25.91 -19.45
CA ALA A 26 1.81 -24.77 -18.73
C ALA A 26 0.51 -25.24 -18.08
N HIS A 27 0.48 -25.24 -16.75
CA HIS A 27 -0.73 -25.59 -16.03
C HIS A 27 -1.82 -24.59 -16.42
N PRO A 28 -3.09 -25.02 -16.55
CA PRO A 28 -4.20 -24.09 -16.61
C PRO A 28 -4.07 -23.12 -15.43
N ILE A 29 -4.46 -21.86 -15.64
CA ILE A 29 -4.63 -20.88 -14.56
C ILE A 29 -5.75 -21.39 -13.65
N GLU A 30 -5.43 -22.34 -12.77
CA GLU A 30 -6.16 -22.54 -11.54
C GLU A 30 -5.68 -21.41 -10.63
N SER A 31 -6.60 -20.50 -10.31
CA SER A 31 -6.39 -19.54 -9.23
C SER A 31 -5.93 -20.32 -8.01
N THR A 32 -4.64 -20.27 -7.68
CA THR A 32 -4.13 -20.84 -6.45
C THR A 32 -4.75 -20.02 -5.32
N ALA A 33 -5.87 -20.52 -4.80
CA ALA A 33 -6.55 -20.00 -3.64
C ALA A 33 -5.58 -20.05 -2.45
N THR A 34 -4.86 -18.95 -2.23
CA THR A 34 -4.13 -18.71 -0.98
C THR A 34 -4.74 -17.59 -0.17
N ASP A 35 -5.86 -17.04 -0.62
CA ASP A 35 -6.84 -16.42 0.24
C ASP A 35 -8.04 -17.36 0.34
N ASN A 36 -8.79 -17.28 1.43
CA ASN A 36 -9.99 -18.05 1.78
C ASN A 36 -11.16 -18.03 0.76
N GLY A 37 -10.90 -17.70 -0.51
CA GLY A 37 -11.86 -17.56 -1.60
C GLY A 37 -12.65 -16.26 -1.55
N GLN A 38 -12.38 -15.36 -0.60
CA GLN A 38 -13.11 -14.10 -0.47
C GLN A 38 -12.40 -12.93 -1.15
N THR A 39 -11.09 -12.74 -1.01
CA THR A 39 -10.40 -11.58 -1.60
C THR A 39 -10.57 -11.47 -3.12
N THR A 40 -10.68 -10.23 -3.61
CA THR A 40 -10.49 -9.91 -5.03
C THR A 40 -9.08 -9.39 -5.32
N LEU A 41 -8.34 -8.96 -4.30
CA LEU A 41 -6.90 -8.67 -4.40
C LEU A 41 -6.14 -9.99 -4.39
N ARG A 42 -5.60 -10.39 -5.53
CA ARG A 42 -4.92 -11.67 -5.65
C ARG A 42 -3.66 -11.70 -4.78
N PRO A 43 -3.35 -12.86 -4.16
CA PRO A 43 -2.08 -13.04 -3.47
C PRO A 43 -0.93 -12.82 -4.43
N ILE A 44 0.17 -12.23 -3.93
CA ILE A 44 1.41 -12.06 -4.68
C ILE A 44 1.87 -13.45 -5.13
N ASN A 45 1.75 -13.75 -6.42
CA ASN A 45 2.11 -15.04 -6.98
C ASN A 45 3.29 -14.91 -7.94
N SER A 46 3.86 -16.05 -8.33
CA SER A 46 4.96 -16.11 -9.30
C SER A 46 4.48 -16.03 -10.75
N ASP A 47 3.18 -16.00 -11.00
CA ASP A 47 2.58 -16.11 -12.33
C ASP A 47 2.29 -14.71 -12.92
N VAL A 48 3.25 -13.80 -12.74
CA VAL A 48 3.22 -12.42 -13.25
C VAL A 48 4.08 -12.35 -14.51
N ALA A 49 3.51 -11.89 -15.61
CA ALA A 49 4.22 -11.79 -16.88
C ALA A 49 5.32 -10.71 -16.86
N VAL A 50 6.56 -11.10 -17.17
CA VAL A 50 7.68 -10.17 -17.38
C VAL A 50 7.66 -9.65 -18.81
N ILE A 51 7.16 -8.43 -19.02
CA ILE A 51 7.00 -7.83 -20.36
C ILE A 51 8.13 -6.84 -20.62
N ALA A 52 9.07 -7.20 -21.49
CA ALA A 52 10.22 -6.38 -21.80
C ALA A 52 9.86 -5.23 -22.74
N HIS A 53 9.59 -4.07 -22.15
CA HIS A 53 9.16 -2.86 -22.84
C HIS A 53 10.24 -2.37 -23.81
N ARG A 54 9.95 -2.50 -25.10
CA ARG A 54 10.85 -2.23 -26.24
C ARG A 54 12.11 -3.10 -26.26
N GLY A 55 12.05 -4.28 -25.63
CA GLY A 55 13.20 -5.11 -25.27
C GLY A 55 13.79 -4.73 -23.92
N ALA A 56 15.07 -5.07 -23.67
CA ALA A 56 15.77 -4.68 -22.44
C ALA A 56 16.25 -3.21 -22.51
N SER A 57 15.31 -2.28 -22.67
CA SER A 57 15.55 -0.88 -23.06
C SER A 57 16.26 -0.04 -22.01
N ALA A 58 16.32 -0.51 -20.75
CA ALA A 58 17.21 0.12 -19.75
C ALA A 58 18.69 -0.20 -19.99
N TYR A 59 19.01 -1.20 -20.81
CA TYR A 59 20.37 -1.71 -20.98
C TYR A 59 20.88 -1.67 -22.41
N GLY A 60 20.01 -1.50 -23.41
CA GLY A 60 20.39 -1.37 -24.81
C GLY A 60 19.41 -0.52 -25.60
N PRO A 61 19.73 -0.20 -26.86
CA PRO A 61 18.91 0.66 -27.70
C PRO A 61 17.53 0.05 -27.98
N GLU A 62 16.47 0.75 -27.57
CA GLU A 62 15.08 0.31 -27.71
C GLU A 62 14.72 -0.10 -29.16
N HIS A 63 13.85 -1.10 -29.29
CA HIS A 63 13.40 -1.69 -30.56
C HIS A 63 14.52 -2.10 -31.53
N THR A 64 15.60 -2.67 -31.00
CA THR A 64 16.65 -3.32 -31.82
C THR A 64 16.72 -4.81 -31.49
N LEU A 65 17.24 -5.60 -32.44
CA LEU A 65 17.44 -7.04 -32.21
C LEU A 65 18.38 -7.30 -31.02
N ALA A 66 19.33 -6.39 -30.76
CA ALA A 66 20.20 -6.46 -29.58
C ALA A 66 19.42 -6.31 -28.27
N ALA A 67 18.49 -5.35 -28.17
CA ALA A 67 17.65 -5.19 -26.99
C ALA A 67 16.70 -6.37 -26.78
N TYR A 68 16.14 -6.94 -27.86
CA TYR A 68 15.30 -8.14 -27.79
C TYR A 68 16.08 -9.35 -27.30
N LYS A 69 17.28 -9.58 -27.84
CA LYS A 69 18.18 -10.66 -27.39
C LYS A 69 18.49 -10.56 -25.90
N GLN A 70 18.75 -9.34 -25.43
CA GLN A 70 19.06 -9.10 -24.04
C GLN A 70 17.85 -9.34 -23.14
N ALA A 71 16.64 -8.94 -23.54
CA ALA A 71 15.41 -9.25 -22.80
C ALA A 71 15.21 -10.76 -22.61
N MET A 72 15.37 -11.55 -23.67
CA MET A 72 15.26 -13.02 -23.61
C MET A 72 16.36 -13.65 -22.73
N THR A 73 17.55 -13.07 -22.74
CA THR A 73 18.65 -13.49 -21.84
C THR A 73 18.29 -13.23 -20.38
N MET A 74 17.62 -12.11 -20.11
CA MET A 74 17.10 -11.69 -18.82
C MET A 74 15.77 -12.35 -18.45
N LYS A 75 15.36 -13.40 -19.17
CA LYS A 75 14.18 -14.23 -18.88
C LYS A 75 12.84 -13.50 -18.96
N ALA A 76 12.76 -12.46 -19.79
CA ALA A 76 11.47 -11.87 -20.14
C ALA A 76 10.54 -12.92 -20.76
N ASP A 77 9.27 -12.91 -20.35
CA ASP A 77 8.22 -13.75 -20.92
C ASP A 77 7.75 -13.22 -22.27
N TYR A 78 7.77 -11.90 -22.44
CA TYR A 78 7.34 -11.22 -23.66
C TYR A 78 8.38 -10.18 -24.09
N VAL A 79 8.50 -10.01 -25.41
CA VAL A 79 9.18 -8.84 -26.00
C VAL A 79 8.11 -7.95 -26.63
N GLU A 80 8.14 -6.67 -26.26
CA GLU A 80 7.19 -5.66 -26.73
C GLU A 80 7.72 -4.90 -27.96
N PHE A 81 6.82 -4.62 -28.91
CA PHE A 81 7.08 -3.83 -30.12
C PHE A 81 6.02 -2.76 -30.37
N ASP A 82 6.44 -1.50 -30.40
CA ASP A 82 5.66 -0.40 -30.95
C ASP A 82 5.68 -0.40 -32.47
N LEU A 83 4.53 -0.27 -33.14
CA LEU A 83 4.47 -0.28 -34.59
C LEU A 83 4.37 1.13 -35.20
N GLN A 84 5.18 1.36 -36.23
CA GLN A 84 5.08 2.48 -37.17
C GLN A 84 5.04 1.95 -38.60
N MET A 85 4.57 2.77 -39.54
CA MET A 85 4.49 2.41 -40.96
C MET A 85 5.28 3.38 -41.83
N THR A 86 6.14 2.80 -42.65
CA THR A 86 6.98 3.50 -43.65
C THR A 86 6.14 4.00 -44.83
N LYS A 87 6.74 4.87 -45.65
CA LYS A 87 6.11 5.46 -46.86
C LYS A 87 5.64 4.41 -47.87
N ASP A 88 6.42 3.35 -48.03
CA ASP A 88 6.13 2.18 -48.88
C ASP A 88 5.34 1.08 -48.14
N GLY A 89 4.74 1.45 -47.01
CA GLY A 89 3.74 0.68 -46.28
C GLY A 89 4.31 -0.40 -45.36
N GLN A 90 5.62 -0.57 -45.24
CA GLN A 90 6.24 -1.60 -44.38
C GLN A 90 6.08 -1.25 -42.89
N LEU A 91 5.74 -2.25 -42.07
CA LEU A 91 5.64 -2.11 -40.62
C LEU A 91 7.02 -2.32 -39.98
N ILE A 92 7.40 -1.40 -39.10
CA ILE A 92 8.68 -1.41 -38.36
C ILE A 92 8.44 -1.28 -36.86
N ALA A 93 9.39 -1.78 -36.07
CA ALA A 93 9.36 -1.56 -34.62
C ALA A 93 10.02 -0.22 -34.27
N MET A 94 9.22 0.72 -33.76
CA MET A 94 9.67 2.05 -33.34
C MET A 94 8.58 2.74 -32.50
N HIS A 95 8.95 3.30 -31.35
CA HIS A 95 7.98 4.01 -30.52
C HIS A 95 7.47 5.31 -31.14
N ASP A 96 8.39 6.19 -31.54
CA ASP A 96 8.04 7.53 -32.00
C ASP A 96 7.51 7.54 -33.44
N GLU A 97 6.66 8.51 -33.79
CA GLU A 97 6.30 8.78 -35.19
C GLU A 97 7.46 9.36 -36.02
N THR A 98 8.60 9.66 -35.39
CA THR A 98 9.78 10.24 -36.04
C THR A 98 11.04 9.42 -35.75
N LEU A 99 11.96 9.41 -36.72
CA LEU A 99 13.25 8.72 -36.63
C LEU A 99 14.26 9.48 -35.76
N ALA A 100 13.91 10.69 -35.29
CA ALA A 100 14.86 11.70 -34.85
C ALA A 100 15.55 11.43 -33.49
N ARG A 101 14.89 10.71 -32.58
CA ARG A 101 15.39 10.44 -31.22
C ARG A 101 16.31 9.23 -31.18
N THR A 102 15.91 8.16 -31.84
CA THR A 102 16.52 6.82 -31.72
C THR A 102 17.36 6.44 -32.94
N THR A 103 17.63 7.38 -33.85
CA THR A 103 18.51 7.15 -34.99
C THR A 103 19.39 8.35 -35.31
N ASN A 104 20.31 8.19 -36.27
CA ASN A 104 21.10 9.28 -36.86
C ASN A 104 20.41 10.00 -38.05
N ALA A 105 19.08 9.98 -38.16
CA ALA A 105 18.36 10.57 -39.29
C ALA A 105 18.65 12.07 -39.52
N LYS A 106 18.93 12.81 -38.44
CA LYS A 106 19.30 14.24 -38.54
C LYS A 106 20.62 14.45 -39.29
N ASP A 107 21.55 13.50 -39.16
CA ASP A 107 22.87 13.57 -39.78
C ASP A 107 22.82 13.03 -41.22
N LEU A 108 22.11 11.91 -41.42
CA LEU A 108 22.06 11.25 -42.73
C LEU A 108 21.07 11.91 -43.70
N TYR A 109 20.01 12.54 -43.19
CA TYR A 109 18.96 13.17 -43.98
C TYR A 109 18.59 14.56 -43.43
N PRO A 110 19.54 15.52 -43.33
CA PRO A 110 19.31 16.81 -42.66
C PRO A 110 18.16 17.62 -43.29
N ASP A 111 17.96 17.50 -44.60
CA ASP A 111 16.95 18.25 -45.37
C ASP A 111 15.54 17.62 -45.34
N ARG A 112 15.33 16.57 -44.54
CA ARG A 112 14.08 15.80 -44.47
C ARG A 112 13.36 15.94 -43.12
N ALA A 113 13.63 17.01 -42.37
CA ALA A 113 12.88 17.34 -41.16
C ALA A 113 11.36 17.42 -41.45
N PRO A 114 10.48 16.94 -40.54
CA PRO A 114 10.77 16.51 -39.18
C PRO A 114 11.05 15.00 -39.03
N TRP A 115 11.52 14.32 -40.08
CA TRP A 115 11.91 12.91 -40.07
C TRP A 115 10.80 11.93 -39.67
N ARG A 116 9.55 12.18 -40.11
CA ARG A 116 8.44 11.26 -39.79
C ARG A 116 8.67 9.92 -40.48
N VAL A 117 8.39 8.81 -39.79
CA VAL A 117 8.57 7.46 -40.34
C VAL A 117 7.84 7.30 -41.68
N LYS A 118 6.60 7.81 -41.76
CA LYS A 118 5.75 7.76 -42.97
C LYS A 118 6.29 8.52 -44.19
N ASP A 119 7.30 9.35 -44.00
CA ASP A 119 7.92 10.13 -45.08
C ASP A 119 9.12 9.39 -45.71
N PHE A 120 9.53 8.24 -45.17
CA PHE A 120 10.71 7.48 -45.60
C PHE A 120 10.35 6.07 -46.05
N THR A 121 11.04 5.55 -47.07
CA THR A 121 10.91 4.13 -47.44
C THR A 121 11.66 3.23 -46.46
N LEU A 122 11.33 1.94 -46.43
CA LEU A 122 12.08 0.97 -45.63
C LEU A 122 13.59 0.99 -45.97
N ASP A 123 13.94 1.06 -47.25
CA ASP A 123 15.32 1.12 -47.72
C ASP A 123 16.07 2.36 -47.18
N GLU A 124 15.41 3.51 -47.12
CA GLU A 124 16.00 4.72 -46.53
C GLU A 124 16.22 4.54 -45.02
N ILE A 125 15.26 3.93 -44.31
CA ILE A 125 15.32 3.69 -42.86
C ILE A 125 16.40 2.66 -42.51
N LYS A 126 16.56 1.60 -43.31
CA LYS A 126 17.59 0.56 -43.09
C LYS A 126 19.03 1.09 -43.18
N ARG A 127 19.25 2.26 -43.78
CA ARG A 127 20.57 2.92 -43.79
C ARG A 127 20.92 3.56 -42.45
N LEU A 128 19.93 3.87 -41.63
CA LEU A 128 20.13 4.54 -40.35
C LEU A 128 20.87 3.63 -39.35
N ASP A 129 21.53 4.28 -38.40
CA ASP A 129 22.05 3.68 -37.17
C ASP A 129 21.03 3.93 -36.06
N ALA A 130 20.41 2.86 -35.57
CA ALA A 130 19.39 2.85 -34.53
C ALA A 130 19.93 2.52 -33.13
N GLY A 131 21.25 2.45 -32.94
CA GLY A 131 21.85 2.03 -31.67
C GLY A 131 22.93 2.94 -31.10
N SER A 132 23.69 3.67 -31.93
CA SER A 132 24.72 4.60 -31.45
C SER A 132 24.19 5.71 -30.55
N TRP A 133 22.91 6.10 -30.72
CA TRP A 133 22.26 7.08 -29.85
C TRP A 133 22.26 6.64 -28.38
N PHE A 134 22.08 5.34 -28.11
CA PHE A 134 22.03 4.79 -26.77
C PHE A 134 23.39 4.89 -26.09
N ASN A 135 24.47 4.55 -26.80
CA ASN A 135 25.83 4.71 -26.29
C ASN A 135 26.14 6.17 -25.92
N LYS A 136 25.62 7.12 -26.72
CA LYS A 136 25.79 8.55 -26.45
C LYS A 136 24.97 9.03 -25.25
N ALA A 137 23.74 8.53 -25.11
CA ALA A 137 22.82 8.91 -24.03
C ALA A 137 23.17 8.22 -22.69
N TYR A 138 23.73 7.01 -22.73
CA TYR A 138 24.08 6.18 -21.57
C TYR A 138 25.51 5.63 -21.69
N PRO A 139 26.55 6.48 -21.53
CA PRO A 139 27.94 6.08 -21.72
C PRO A 139 28.38 4.89 -20.85
N ASP A 140 27.88 4.82 -19.61
CA ASP A 140 28.21 3.74 -18.66
C ASP A 140 27.63 2.37 -19.07
N LYS A 141 26.66 2.36 -19.97
CA LYS A 141 26.02 1.16 -20.53
C LYS A 141 26.40 0.95 -22.00
N ALA A 142 27.31 1.76 -22.53
CA ALA A 142 27.66 1.72 -23.93
C ALA A 142 28.34 0.40 -24.30
N LYS A 143 28.02 -0.11 -25.48
CA LYS A 143 28.65 -1.31 -26.04
C LYS A 143 28.92 -1.15 -27.51
N THR A 144 30.04 -1.70 -27.98
CA THR A 144 30.38 -1.72 -29.41
C THR A 144 29.33 -2.45 -30.24
N GLU A 145 28.67 -3.47 -29.69
CA GLU A 145 27.60 -4.22 -30.35
C GLU A 145 26.35 -3.37 -30.67
N TYR A 146 26.17 -2.22 -30.02
CA TYR A 146 25.05 -1.31 -30.28
C TYR A 146 25.29 -0.37 -31.46
N ILE A 147 26.55 -0.19 -31.89
CA ILE A 147 26.86 0.69 -33.02
C ILE A 147 26.35 0.05 -34.31
N GLY A 148 25.61 0.82 -35.11
CA GLY A 148 25.10 0.36 -36.41
C GLY A 148 23.92 -0.61 -36.34
N GLN A 149 23.32 -0.82 -35.17
CA GLN A 149 22.04 -1.55 -35.05
C GLN A 149 21.00 -0.96 -36.01
N LYS A 150 20.13 -1.81 -36.54
CA LYS A 150 19.12 -1.43 -37.54
C LYS A 150 17.74 -1.41 -36.93
N VAL A 151 16.88 -0.54 -37.46
CA VAL A 151 15.44 -0.58 -37.19
C VAL A 151 14.88 -1.87 -37.81
N PRO A 152 14.30 -2.79 -37.01
CA PRO A 152 13.75 -4.03 -37.53
C PRO A 152 12.37 -3.80 -38.14
N THR A 153 12.05 -4.55 -39.18
CA THR A 153 10.65 -4.72 -39.63
C THR A 153 9.91 -5.58 -38.60
N LEU A 154 8.59 -5.55 -38.63
CA LEU A 154 7.78 -6.44 -37.80
C LEU A 154 8.10 -7.92 -38.08
N GLU A 155 8.24 -8.28 -39.36
CA GLU A 155 8.58 -9.64 -39.79
C GLU A 155 9.93 -10.10 -39.21
N GLU A 156 10.98 -9.28 -39.33
CA GLU A 156 12.30 -9.57 -38.76
C GLU A 156 12.26 -9.68 -37.23
N ALA A 157 11.50 -8.81 -36.54
CA ALA A 157 11.38 -8.85 -35.09
C ALA A 157 10.71 -10.15 -34.61
N ILE A 158 9.61 -10.56 -35.25
CA ILE A 158 8.90 -11.81 -34.92
C ILE A 158 9.81 -13.02 -35.16
N GLU A 159 10.42 -13.11 -36.34
CA GLU A 159 11.33 -14.23 -36.66
C GLU A 159 12.51 -14.30 -35.70
N PHE A 160 13.07 -13.14 -35.33
CA PHE A 160 14.17 -13.09 -34.39
C PHE A 160 13.79 -13.59 -33.00
N VAL A 161 12.64 -13.15 -32.46
CA VAL A 161 12.16 -13.60 -31.14
C VAL A 161 11.77 -15.07 -31.17
N LYS A 162 11.12 -15.56 -32.22
CA LYS A 162 10.80 -17.00 -32.36
C LYS A 162 12.07 -17.86 -32.39
N LEU A 163 13.08 -17.42 -33.15
CA LEU A 163 14.34 -18.15 -33.30
C LEU A 163 15.15 -18.17 -31.99
N HIS A 164 15.28 -17.03 -31.31
CA HIS A 164 16.16 -16.89 -30.14
C HIS A 164 15.45 -17.12 -28.80
N GLY A 165 14.13 -16.99 -28.77
CA GLY A 165 13.29 -17.27 -27.61
C GLY A 165 12.96 -18.75 -27.44
N ASN A 166 13.41 -19.62 -28.37
CA ASN A 166 13.16 -21.07 -28.37
C ASN A 166 11.67 -21.44 -28.22
N GLY A 167 10.77 -20.63 -28.79
CA GLY A 167 9.32 -20.80 -28.65
C GLY A 167 8.77 -20.58 -27.24
N LYS A 168 9.58 -20.08 -26.29
CA LYS A 168 9.15 -19.81 -24.91
C LYS A 168 8.73 -18.36 -24.69
N VAL A 169 9.26 -17.44 -25.49
CA VAL A 169 9.05 -16.00 -25.35
C VAL A 169 7.91 -15.57 -26.28
N GLY A 170 6.93 -14.89 -25.71
CA GLY A 170 5.78 -14.34 -26.40
C GLY A 170 6.06 -13.00 -27.08
N LEU A 171 5.06 -12.56 -27.83
CA LEU A 171 5.09 -11.32 -28.60
C LEU A 171 4.01 -10.39 -28.06
N TYR A 172 4.37 -9.14 -27.83
CA TYR A 172 3.45 -8.08 -27.43
C TYR A 172 3.60 -6.93 -28.43
N MET A 173 2.51 -6.47 -29.05
CA MET A 173 2.63 -5.48 -30.14
C MET A 173 1.62 -4.35 -30.00
N GLU A 174 2.11 -3.11 -30.01
CA GLU A 174 1.25 -1.93 -29.96
C GLU A 174 0.87 -1.45 -31.38
N THR A 175 -0.42 -1.35 -31.63
CA THR A 175 -1.02 -0.70 -32.81
C THR A 175 -1.42 0.74 -32.50
N LYS A 176 -1.39 1.61 -33.51
CA LYS A 176 -1.84 3.01 -33.39
C LYS A 176 -3.29 3.16 -33.86
N ALA A 177 -3.89 4.33 -33.65
CA ALA A 177 -5.26 4.57 -34.07
C ALA A 177 -5.43 4.38 -35.60
N PRO A 178 -6.55 3.81 -36.09
CA PRO A 178 -6.70 3.44 -37.50
C PRO A 178 -6.56 4.61 -38.49
N ASN A 179 -6.79 5.84 -38.04
CA ASN A 179 -6.65 7.06 -38.84
C ASN A 179 -5.19 7.53 -38.98
N VAL A 180 -4.26 7.09 -38.13
CA VAL A 180 -2.84 7.42 -38.22
C VAL A 180 -2.19 6.63 -39.36
N TYR A 181 -2.47 5.34 -39.43
CA TYR A 181 -1.97 4.43 -40.46
C TYR A 181 -3.10 3.52 -40.99
N PRO A 182 -3.91 3.99 -41.95
CA PRO A 182 -4.97 3.18 -42.53
C PRO A 182 -4.44 1.86 -43.12
N GLY A 183 -5.00 0.73 -42.68
CA GLY A 183 -4.58 -0.61 -43.12
C GLY A 183 -3.52 -1.28 -42.23
N MET A 184 -3.10 -0.63 -41.13
CA MET A 184 -2.12 -1.21 -40.20
C MET A 184 -2.59 -2.54 -39.61
N GLU A 185 -3.83 -2.63 -39.13
CA GLU A 185 -4.34 -3.84 -38.49
C GLU A 185 -4.35 -5.03 -39.46
N GLU A 186 -4.83 -4.83 -40.69
CA GLU A 186 -4.84 -5.87 -41.72
C GLU A 186 -3.42 -6.35 -42.03
N LYS A 187 -2.46 -5.42 -42.13
CA LYS A 187 -1.07 -5.75 -42.42
C LYS A 187 -0.37 -6.46 -41.26
N VAL A 188 -0.69 -6.11 -40.01
CA VAL A 188 -0.25 -6.86 -38.82
C VAL A 188 -0.74 -8.31 -38.91
N ILE A 189 -2.03 -8.52 -39.18
CA ILE A 189 -2.60 -9.88 -39.30
C ILE A 189 -1.99 -10.64 -40.49
N GLU A 190 -1.72 -9.99 -41.62
CA GLU A 190 -1.03 -10.60 -42.76
C GLU A 190 0.37 -11.11 -42.39
N ILE A 191 1.18 -10.28 -41.72
CA ILE A 191 2.53 -10.63 -41.29
C ILE A 191 2.49 -11.76 -40.26
N LEU A 192 1.59 -11.69 -39.27
CA LEU A 192 1.41 -12.74 -38.27
C LEU A 192 1.05 -14.11 -38.89
N LYS A 193 0.24 -14.11 -39.96
CA LYS A 193 -0.05 -15.35 -40.72
C LYS A 193 1.20 -15.88 -41.41
N ARG A 194 1.94 -15.00 -42.08
CA ARG A 194 3.15 -15.37 -42.83
C ARG A 194 4.25 -15.93 -41.93
N THR A 195 4.42 -15.36 -40.73
CA THR A 195 5.42 -15.82 -39.76
C THR A 195 4.94 -16.98 -38.88
N ASN A 196 3.73 -17.51 -39.10
CA ASN A 196 3.08 -18.52 -38.25
C ASN A 196 3.05 -18.10 -36.76
N ALA A 197 2.72 -16.84 -36.49
CA ALA A 197 2.60 -16.27 -35.14
C ALA A 197 1.15 -15.96 -34.75
N LEU A 198 0.21 -15.93 -35.71
CA LEU A 198 -1.19 -15.56 -35.44
C LEU A 198 -1.89 -16.46 -34.42
N ASP A 199 -1.62 -17.77 -34.48
CA ASP A 199 -2.22 -18.77 -33.60
C ASP A 199 -1.38 -19.07 -32.34
N ASP A 200 -0.35 -18.26 -32.07
CA ASP A 200 0.48 -18.40 -30.86
C ASP A 200 -0.31 -17.95 -29.62
N GLU A 201 -0.42 -18.83 -28.61
CA GLU A 201 -1.10 -18.52 -27.35
C GLU A 201 -0.42 -17.40 -26.55
N LYS A 202 0.86 -17.13 -26.85
CA LYS A 202 1.66 -16.06 -26.26
C LYS A 202 1.74 -14.82 -27.15
N LEU A 203 0.73 -14.58 -27.98
CA LEU A 203 0.55 -13.33 -28.72
C LEU A 203 -0.45 -12.40 -28.01
N PHE A 204 -0.01 -11.18 -27.74
CA PHE A 204 -0.86 -10.05 -27.34
C PHE A 204 -0.73 -8.90 -28.34
N LEU A 205 -1.86 -8.26 -28.62
CA LEU A 205 -1.90 -6.97 -29.30
C LEU A 205 -2.51 -5.92 -28.38
N GLU A 206 -1.94 -4.73 -28.39
CA GLU A 206 -2.39 -3.61 -27.57
C GLU A 206 -2.59 -2.33 -28.36
N SER A 207 -3.39 -1.43 -27.80
CA SER A 207 -3.55 -0.09 -28.34
C SER A 207 -4.18 0.84 -27.30
N PHE A 208 -3.86 2.13 -27.40
CA PHE A 208 -4.68 3.19 -26.82
C PHE A 208 -6.01 3.37 -27.55
N SER A 209 -6.10 2.94 -28.83
CA SER A 209 -7.29 3.11 -29.67
C SER A 209 -8.23 1.93 -29.57
N GLU A 210 -9.39 2.16 -28.96
CA GLU A 210 -10.50 1.20 -28.96
C GLU A 210 -10.92 0.80 -30.39
N ASP A 211 -10.96 1.75 -31.32
CA ASP A 211 -11.32 1.47 -32.72
C ASP A 211 -10.37 0.45 -33.35
N SER A 212 -9.07 0.55 -33.06
CA SER A 212 -8.07 -0.41 -33.53
C SER A 212 -8.31 -1.79 -32.91
N LEU A 213 -8.54 -1.87 -31.60
CA LEU A 213 -8.79 -3.14 -30.91
C LEU A 213 -10.09 -3.83 -31.37
N ARG A 214 -11.17 -3.09 -31.60
CA ARG A 214 -12.42 -3.65 -32.15
C ARG A 214 -12.26 -4.17 -33.57
N LYS A 215 -11.46 -3.47 -34.38
CA LYS A 215 -11.10 -3.92 -35.72
C LYS A 215 -10.26 -5.21 -35.66
N LEU A 216 -9.24 -5.25 -34.80
CA LEU A 216 -8.45 -6.46 -34.55
C LEU A 216 -9.30 -7.63 -34.04
N LYS A 217 -10.27 -7.37 -33.15
CA LYS A 217 -11.20 -8.38 -32.65
C LYS A 217 -12.01 -9.03 -33.78
N THR A 218 -12.33 -8.26 -34.82
CA THR A 218 -13.05 -8.75 -36.00
C THR A 218 -12.12 -9.54 -36.93
N LEU A 219 -10.89 -9.03 -37.16
CA LEU A 219 -9.92 -9.65 -38.07
C LEU A 219 -9.29 -10.94 -37.51
N ALA A 220 -9.11 -11.02 -36.19
CA ALA A 220 -8.42 -12.10 -35.50
C ALA A 220 -9.05 -12.37 -34.12
N PRO A 221 -10.26 -12.96 -34.05
CA PRO A 221 -11.07 -13.01 -32.82
C PRO A 221 -10.46 -13.81 -31.66
N LYS A 222 -9.46 -14.66 -31.94
CA LYS A 222 -8.74 -15.48 -30.95
C LYS A 222 -7.54 -14.78 -30.32
N VAL A 223 -7.03 -13.71 -30.93
CA VAL A 223 -5.86 -12.99 -30.43
C VAL A 223 -6.22 -12.26 -29.14
N LYS A 224 -5.33 -12.30 -28.16
CA LYS A 224 -5.52 -11.60 -26.88
C LYS A 224 -5.28 -10.11 -27.10
N LEU A 225 -6.22 -9.29 -26.65
CA LEU A 225 -6.22 -7.84 -26.86
C LEU A 225 -6.11 -7.09 -25.53
N ILE A 226 -5.36 -5.99 -25.51
CA ILE A 226 -5.09 -5.19 -24.30
C ILE A 226 -5.42 -3.72 -24.57
N GLN A 227 -6.35 -3.16 -23.81
CA GLN A 227 -6.68 -1.73 -23.89
C GLN A 227 -5.73 -0.92 -23.00
N LEU A 228 -4.97 -0.01 -23.62
CA LEU A 228 -4.07 0.89 -22.89
C LEU A 228 -4.84 2.10 -22.32
N TYR A 229 -4.46 2.54 -21.12
CA TYR A 229 -5.08 3.68 -20.44
C TYR A 229 -4.06 4.67 -19.88
N THR A 230 -4.34 5.96 -20.08
CA THR A 230 -3.76 7.07 -19.31
C THR A 230 -4.79 7.62 -18.33
N GLY A 231 -4.35 8.38 -17.33
CA GLY A 231 -5.27 9.04 -16.39
C GLY A 231 -6.33 9.91 -17.07
N SER A 232 -5.96 10.62 -18.14
CA SER A 232 -6.93 11.44 -18.91
C SER A 232 -8.02 10.62 -19.59
N MET A 233 -7.75 9.36 -19.94
CA MET A 233 -8.74 8.50 -20.60
C MET A 233 -9.79 7.92 -19.64
N LEU A 234 -9.46 7.85 -18.35
CA LEU A 234 -10.37 7.40 -17.28
C LEU A 234 -10.96 8.56 -16.46
N ALA A 235 -10.47 9.79 -16.65
CA ALA A 235 -10.94 10.95 -15.91
C ALA A 235 -12.47 11.11 -16.05
N GLY A 236 -13.16 11.14 -14.90
CA GLY A 236 -14.62 11.30 -14.82
C GLY A 236 -15.44 10.06 -15.19
N LYS A 237 -14.80 8.92 -15.49
CA LYS A 237 -15.50 7.65 -15.76
C LYS A 237 -15.70 6.84 -14.50
N ASP A 238 -16.79 6.07 -14.47
CA ASP A 238 -16.95 4.97 -13.52
C ASP A 238 -16.09 3.79 -13.98
N VAL A 239 -15.11 3.41 -13.15
CA VAL A 239 -14.15 2.35 -13.50
C VAL A 239 -14.80 0.96 -13.59
N TYR A 240 -15.86 0.66 -12.84
CA TYR A 240 -16.54 -0.63 -12.93
C TYR A 240 -17.29 -0.76 -14.24
N GLN A 241 -18.02 0.29 -14.63
CA GLN A 241 -18.71 0.33 -15.93
C GLN A 241 -17.72 0.29 -17.08
N GLU A 242 -16.60 1.00 -16.97
CA GLU A 242 -15.57 0.99 -18.02
C GLU A 242 -14.94 -0.40 -18.16
N MET A 243 -14.50 -1.05 -17.07
CA MET A 243 -13.92 -2.39 -17.15
C MET A 243 -14.92 -3.42 -17.70
N GLN A 244 -16.20 -3.33 -17.33
CA GLN A 244 -17.25 -4.17 -17.91
C GLN A 244 -17.36 -3.98 -19.43
N ARG A 245 -17.43 -2.72 -19.89
CA ARG A 245 -17.52 -2.39 -21.32
C ARG A 245 -16.31 -2.86 -22.13
N ILE A 246 -15.12 -2.80 -21.54
CA ILE A 246 -13.87 -3.24 -22.18
C ILE A 246 -13.82 -4.76 -22.34
N SER A 247 -14.44 -5.51 -21.42
CA SER A 247 -14.50 -6.98 -21.49
C SER A 247 -15.23 -7.52 -22.72
N ASP A 248 -16.00 -6.68 -23.44
CA ASP A 248 -16.66 -7.05 -24.70
C ASP A 248 -15.67 -7.38 -25.83
N TYR A 249 -14.47 -6.80 -25.80
CA TYR A 249 -13.51 -6.92 -26.90
C TYR A 249 -12.07 -7.19 -26.47
N ALA A 250 -11.67 -6.77 -25.25
CA ALA A 250 -10.32 -6.96 -24.75
C ALA A 250 -10.21 -8.13 -23.76
N THR A 251 -9.03 -8.74 -23.72
CA THR A 251 -8.63 -9.76 -22.74
C THR A 251 -8.05 -9.12 -21.48
N GLY A 252 -7.60 -7.87 -21.56
CA GLY A 252 -7.05 -7.15 -20.42
C GLY A 252 -6.89 -5.66 -20.67
N VAL A 253 -6.29 -4.99 -19.70
CA VAL A 253 -5.99 -3.56 -19.71
C VAL A 253 -4.52 -3.33 -19.35
N GLY A 254 -3.92 -2.33 -20.00
CA GLY A 254 -2.59 -1.83 -19.67
C GLY A 254 -2.66 -0.37 -19.21
N PRO A 255 -2.94 -0.13 -17.92
CA PRO A 255 -3.00 1.24 -17.39
C PRO A 255 -1.61 1.81 -17.11
N SER A 256 -1.47 3.14 -17.13
CA SER A 256 -0.32 3.79 -16.49
C SER A 256 -0.28 3.39 -15.00
N LYS A 257 0.90 3.10 -14.46
CA LYS A 257 1.06 2.54 -13.09
C LYS A 257 0.33 3.32 -11.99
N GLU A 258 0.16 4.63 -12.15
CA GLU A 258 -0.54 5.50 -11.18
C GLU A 258 -2.05 5.20 -11.06
N LEU A 259 -2.63 4.52 -12.03
CA LEU A 259 -4.03 4.10 -12.01
C LEU A 259 -4.25 2.74 -11.34
N VAL A 260 -3.17 2.00 -11.06
CA VAL A 260 -3.26 0.68 -10.42
C VAL A 260 -3.50 0.89 -8.93
N VAL A 261 -4.76 0.77 -8.56
CA VAL A 261 -5.26 0.92 -7.19
C VAL A 261 -6.29 -0.18 -6.92
N PRO A 262 -6.60 -0.52 -5.64
CA PRO A 262 -7.53 -1.61 -5.31
C PRO A 262 -8.85 -1.56 -6.08
N LYS A 263 -9.42 -0.37 -6.28
CA LYS A 263 -10.67 -0.17 -7.04
C LYS A 263 -10.56 -0.61 -8.50
N LEU A 264 -9.47 -0.26 -9.19
CA LEU A 264 -9.26 -0.65 -10.59
C LEU A 264 -8.97 -2.15 -10.70
N MET A 265 -8.18 -2.69 -9.77
CA MET A 265 -7.87 -4.13 -9.71
C MET A 265 -9.13 -4.97 -9.56
N GLU A 266 -10.00 -4.61 -8.60
CA GLU A 266 -11.28 -5.28 -8.41
C GLU A 266 -12.14 -5.21 -9.68
N ALA A 267 -12.33 -4.00 -10.23
CA ALA A 267 -13.15 -3.78 -11.41
C ALA A 267 -12.66 -4.60 -12.63
N ALA A 268 -11.36 -4.68 -12.85
CA ALA A 268 -10.76 -5.44 -13.94
C ALA A 268 -10.91 -6.96 -13.71
N HIS A 269 -10.54 -7.46 -12.53
CA HIS A 269 -10.55 -8.90 -12.23
C HIS A 269 -11.96 -9.48 -12.13
N GLN A 270 -12.95 -8.71 -11.65
CA GLN A 270 -14.37 -9.12 -11.69
C GLN A 270 -14.87 -9.37 -13.12
N ASN A 271 -14.30 -8.65 -14.10
CA ASN A 271 -14.57 -8.82 -15.52
C ASN A 271 -13.58 -9.76 -16.22
N LYS A 272 -12.75 -10.50 -15.46
CA LYS A 272 -11.74 -11.44 -15.96
C LYS A 272 -10.70 -10.81 -16.89
N LEU A 273 -10.48 -9.50 -16.75
CA LEU A 273 -9.46 -8.78 -17.49
C LEU A 273 -8.09 -8.95 -16.81
N LEU A 274 -7.05 -9.20 -17.61
CA LEU A 274 -5.66 -9.11 -17.14
C LEU A 274 -5.30 -7.63 -16.89
N VAL A 275 -4.44 -7.35 -15.91
CA VAL A 275 -3.93 -6.00 -15.64
C VAL A 275 -2.41 -5.98 -15.80
N HIS A 276 -1.93 -5.32 -16.85
CA HIS A 276 -0.50 -5.21 -17.19
C HIS A 276 -0.03 -3.74 -17.21
N PRO A 277 0.31 -3.11 -16.08
CA PRO A 277 0.67 -1.70 -16.07
C PRO A 277 1.98 -1.37 -16.78
N TRP A 278 2.07 -0.11 -17.22
CA TRP A 278 3.27 0.46 -17.84
C TRP A 278 3.63 1.85 -17.26
N THR A 279 4.88 2.31 -17.35
CA THR A 279 6.10 1.49 -17.41
C THR A 279 6.71 1.45 -16.00
N VAL A 280 6.91 0.25 -15.46
CA VAL A 280 7.30 0.00 -14.08
C VAL A 280 8.79 -0.34 -14.03
N ASN A 281 9.64 0.59 -13.56
CA ASN A 281 11.10 0.47 -13.69
C ASN A 281 11.87 0.48 -12.37
N SER A 282 11.33 1.12 -11.33
CA SER A 282 11.98 1.10 -10.01
C SER A 282 11.58 -0.17 -9.26
N GLN A 283 12.47 -0.73 -8.44
CA GLN A 283 12.13 -1.91 -7.64
C GLN A 283 10.97 -1.63 -6.68
N ASP A 284 10.89 -0.41 -6.14
CA ASP A 284 9.79 0.01 -5.27
C ASP A 284 8.45 -0.02 -6.01
N ASP A 285 8.41 0.46 -7.26
CA ASP A 285 7.20 0.39 -8.08
C ASP A 285 6.86 -1.05 -8.47
N LEU A 286 7.84 -1.86 -8.89
CA LEU A 286 7.63 -3.29 -9.20
C LEU A 286 6.99 -4.01 -8.01
N VAL A 287 7.57 -3.86 -6.83
CA VAL A 287 7.03 -4.45 -5.59
C VAL A 287 5.65 -3.91 -5.24
N SER A 288 5.40 -2.62 -5.47
CA SER A 288 4.10 -2.00 -5.22
C SER A 288 3.01 -2.57 -6.14
N MET A 289 3.31 -2.75 -7.42
CA MET A 289 2.40 -3.35 -8.40
C MET A 289 2.14 -4.83 -8.09
N LEU A 290 3.19 -5.61 -7.78
CA LEU A 290 3.06 -6.99 -7.33
C LEU A 290 2.15 -7.12 -6.10
N SER A 291 2.28 -6.20 -5.13
CA SER A 291 1.45 -6.19 -3.92
C SER A 291 -0.02 -5.85 -4.16
N LEU A 292 -0.35 -5.25 -5.31
CA LEU A 292 -1.72 -5.00 -5.77
C LEU A 292 -2.29 -6.18 -6.56
N GLY A 293 -1.48 -7.20 -6.88
CA GLY A 293 -1.91 -8.42 -7.57
C GLY A 293 -2.04 -8.29 -9.08
N VAL A 294 -1.20 -7.46 -9.72
CA VAL A 294 -1.15 -7.35 -11.20
C VAL A 294 -0.80 -8.68 -11.88
N ASP A 295 -1.23 -8.87 -13.12
CA ASP A 295 -1.02 -10.11 -13.88
C ASP A 295 0.27 -10.09 -14.74
N GLY A 296 0.91 -8.92 -14.86
CA GLY A 296 2.11 -8.70 -15.65
C GLY A 296 2.59 -7.26 -15.53
N GLU A 297 3.83 -6.96 -15.87
CA GLU A 297 4.34 -5.59 -15.81
C GLU A 297 5.24 -5.29 -17.02
N PHE A 298 4.98 -4.14 -17.65
CA PHE A 298 5.88 -3.58 -18.65
C PHE A 298 7.06 -2.91 -17.95
N THR A 299 8.25 -3.43 -18.18
CA THR A 299 9.47 -2.90 -17.57
C THR A 299 10.60 -2.79 -18.58
N ASN A 300 11.40 -1.73 -18.45
CA ASN A 300 12.66 -1.59 -19.14
C ASN A 300 13.75 -2.47 -18.51
N ASN A 301 13.49 -3.01 -17.31
CA ASN A 301 14.40 -3.80 -16.47
C ASN A 301 13.89 -5.23 -16.22
N PRO A 302 13.80 -6.11 -17.24
CA PRO A 302 13.22 -7.46 -17.08
C PRO A 302 13.90 -8.31 -16.01
N ASP A 303 15.21 -8.13 -15.83
CA ASP A 303 16.01 -8.85 -14.84
C ASP A 303 15.64 -8.51 -13.40
N LEU A 304 15.23 -7.27 -13.12
CA LEU A 304 14.81 -6.87 -11.77
C LEU A 304 13.50 -7.52 -11.38
N LEU A 305 12.53 -7.58 -12.30
CA LEU A 305 11.25 -8.23 -12.06
C LEU A 305 11.41 -9.75 -11.98
N ASP A 306 12.18 -10.38 -12.88
CA ASP A 306 12.48 -11.81 -12.84
C ASP A 306 13.19 -12.23 -11.53
N ASP A 307 14.12 -11.41 -11.01
CA ASP A 307 14.77 -11.68 -9.72
C ASP A 307 13.79 -11.60 -8.53
N LEU A 308 12.88 -10.62 -8.55
CA LEU A 308 11.83 -10.46 -7.53
C LEU A 308 10.86 -11.65 -7.54
N LEU A 309 10.44 -12.13 -8.71
CA LEU A 309 9.48 -13.25 -8.81
C LEU A 309 10.07 -14.59 -8.35
N LYS A 310 11.40 -14.74 -8.33
CA LYS A 310 12.09 -15.97 -7.94
C LYS A 310 12.43 -16.07 -6.47
N LYS A 311 12.36 -14.97 -5.73
CA LYS A 311 12.90 -14.88 -4.37
C LYS A 311 11.96 -14.11 -3.47
N PRO A 312 11.84 -14.51 -2.19
CA PRO A 312 11.13 -13.69 -1.23
C PRO A 312 11.70 -12.27 -1.15
N PHE A 313 10.84 -11.27 -1.05
CA PHE A 313 11.15 -9.85 -0.90
C PHE A 313 10.18 -9.19 0.10
N ILE A 314 10.52 -8.01 0.61
CA ILE A 314 9.61 -7.23 1.45
C ILE A 314 8.52 -6.62 0.57
N SER A 315 7.26 -6.95 0.81
CA SER A 315 6.12 -6.57 -0.03
C SER A 315 5.41 -5.30 0.44
N HIS A 316 5.12 -5.19 1.74
CA HIS A 316 4.25 -4.14 2.28
C HIS A 316 5.02 -3.01 2.99
N GLY A 317 6.26 -2.81 2.56
CA GLY A 317 7.19 -1.84 3.15
C GLY A 317 7.72 -2.25 4.52
N VAL A 318 8.32 -1.27 5.20
CA VAL A 318 8.85 -1.41 6.55
C VAL A 318 8.28 -0.31 7.44
N ALA A 319 8.22 -0.56 8.74
CA ALA A 319 7.74 0.42 9.72
C ALA A 319 8.59 0.39 10.99
N SER A 320 8.47 1.44 11.79
CA SER A 320 9.01 1.49 13.15
C SER A 320 7.95 2.00 14.12
N GLY A 321 8.01 1.58 15.38
CA GLY A 321 7.04 1.97 16.40
C GLY A 321 7.46 1.55 17.79
N ASP A 322 6.61 1.85 18.77
CA ASP A 322 6.89 1.69 20.21
C ASP A 322 8.33 2.13 20.55
N ILE A 323 8.72 3.28 19.98
CA ILE A 323 10.08 3.81 20.09
C ILE A 323 10.22 4.45 21.46
N THR A 324 11.32 4.19 22.17
CA THR A 324 11.64 4.84 23.45
C THR A 324 12.88 5.75 23.29
N ASN A 325 13.48 6.19 24.39
CA ASN A 325 14.78 6.86 24.35
C ASN A 325 15.93 5.89 24.02
N SER A 326 15.71 4.58 24.14
CA SER A 326 16.78 3.58 24.03
C SER A 326 16.41 2.32 23.24
N SER A 327 15.20 2.24 22.71
CA SER A 327 14.71 1.11 21.94
C SER A 327 13.74 1.50 20.82
N ALA A 328 13.52 0.59 19.89
CA ALA A 328 12.50 0.69 18.84
C ALA A 328 12.06 -0.72 18.39
N ILE A 329 10.81 -0.85 17.96
CA ILE A 329 10.32 -2.02 17.23
C ILE A 329 10.42 -1.73 15.74
N LEU A 330 10.98 -2.68 14.99
CA LEU A 330 11.03 -2.66 13.54
C LEU A 330 10.09 -3.73 12.98
N TRP A 331 9.31 -3.35 11.98
CA TRP A 331 8.33 -4.22 11.33
C TRP A 331 8.58 -4.33 9.83
N ALA A 332 8.39 -5.52 9.27
CA ALA A 332 8.28 -5.76 7.82
C ALA A 332 7.31 -6.91 7.55
N ARG A 333 6.83 -7.00 6.30
CA ARG A 333 6.17 -8.19 5.77
C ARG A 333 6.86 -8.67 4.50
N ALA A 334 7.28 -9.93 4.46
CA ALA A 334 7.77 -10.58 3.25
C ALA A 334 6.60 -11.09 2.37
N ASN A 335 6.83 -11.37 1.09
CA ASN A 335 5.83 -12.04 0.24
C ASN A 335 5.82 -13.58 0.40
N GLY A 336 6.63 -14.14 1.29
CA GLY A 336 6.70 -15.57 1.59
C GLY A 336 7.73 -15.89 2.67
N GLU A 337 7.90 -17.18 2.95
CA GLU A 337 8.86 -17.71 3.94
C GLU A 337 10.28 -17.18 3.70
N ALA A 338 10.84 -16.46 4.68
CA ALA A 338 12.16 -15.86 4.54
C ALA A 338 12.82 -15.52 5.88
N GLY A 339 14.15 -15.53 5.91
CA GLY A 339 14.88 -14.74 6.90
C GLY A 339 14.82 -13.27 6.50
N VAL A 340 14.38 -12.39 7.39
CA VAL A 340 14.31 -10.94 7.16
C VAL A 340 15.34 -10.25 8.04
N GLN A 341 16.24 -9.49 7.42
CA GLN A 341 17.30 -8.77 8.12
C GLN A 341 17.07 -7.26 8.05
N PHE A 342 17.23 -6.63 9.21
CA PHE A 342 17.33 -5.19 9.36
C PHE A 342 18.77 -4.79 9.69
N GLU A 343 19.26 -3.79 8.96
CA GLU A 343 20.45 -3.01 9.30
C GLU A 343 19.97 -1.67 9.87
N ILE A 344 20.53 -1.21 10.99
CA ILE A 344 20.18 0.03 11.68
C ILE A 344 21.45 0.82 11.95
N SER A 345 21.50 2.11 11.59
CA SER A 345 22.68 2.95 11.77
C SER A 345 22.28 4.42 11.92
N THR A 346 23.15 5.23 12.54
CA THR A 346 23.04 6.70 12.51
C THR A 346 23.57 7.29 11.20
N ASP A 347 24.30 6.51 10.40
CA ASP A 347 24.74 6.85 9.05
C ASP A 347 23.76 6.27 8.02
N SER A 348 23.16 7.13 7.20
CA SER A 348 22.23 6.73 6.14
C SER A 348 22.86 5.84 5.06
N ASN A 349 24.20 5.78 5.00
CA ASN A 349 24.94 4.89 4.10
C ASN A 349 25.30 3.54 4.74
N PHE A 350 25.00 3.34 6.03
CA PHE A 350 25.26 2.11 6.78
C PHE A 350 26.74 1.69 6.79
N LYS A 351 27.68 2.64 6.76
CA LYS A 351 29.13 2.34 6.76
C LYS A 351 29.72 2.15 8.15
N ASN A 352 29.08 2.72 9.18
CA ASN A 352 29.57 2.72 10.56
C ASN A 352 28.43 2.37 11.55
N ASP A 353 28.79 1.84 12.72
CA ASP A 353 27.89 1.61 13.87
C ASP A 353 26.58 0.88 13.52
N THR A 354 26.65 -0.05 12.57
CA THR A 354 25.47 -0.77 12.07
C THR A 354 25.09 -1.90 13.01
N ILE A 355 23.93 -1.79 13.65
CA ILE A 355 23.27 -2.90 14.36
C ILE A 355 22.56 -3.77 13.32
N VAL A 356 22.69 -5.09 13.45
CA VAL A 356 22.01 -6.04 12.58
C VAL A 356 21.07 -6.91 13.42
N LYS A 357 19.81 -6.99 12.99
CA LYS A 357 18.80 -7.88 13.56
C LYS A 357 18.21 -8.74 12.46
N THR A 358 17.95 -10.01 12.76
CA THR A 358 17.33 -10.94 11.81
C THR A 358 16.17 -11.63 12.49
N GLY A 359 15.02 -11.66 11.82
CA GLY A 359 13.84 -12.42 12.19
C GLY A 359 13.47 -13.41 11.09
N HIS A 360 12.42 -14.19 11.33
CA HIS A 360 11.90 -15.13 10.36
C HIS A 360 10.45 -14.79 10.04
N ALA A 361 10.18 -14.52 8.77
CA ALA A 361 8.84 -14.37 8.23
C ALA A 361 8.28 -15.77 7.96
N SER A 362 7.23 -16.17 8.67
CA SER A 362 6.56 -17.46 8.46
C SER A 362 5.07 -17.31 8.17
N LYS A 363 4.49 -18.33 7.57
CA LYS A 363 3.07 -18.35 7.16
C LYS A 363 2.11 -18.18 8.35
N GLU A 364 2.51 -18.63 9.54
CA GLU A 364 1.70 -18.54 10.75
C GLU A 364 1.39 -17.09 11.14
N ASP A 365 2.29 -16.15 10.83
CA ASP A 365 2.18 -14.74 11.18
C ASP A 365 2.05 -13.85 9.92
N ASP A 366 1.49 -14.41 8.84
CA ASP A 366 1.34 -13.78 7.52
C ASP A 366 2.63 -13.18 6.96
N PHE A 367 3.76 -13.85 7.23
CA PHE A 367 5.10 -13.44 6.83
C PHE A 367 5.51 -12.06 7.38
N THR A 368 4.86 -11.61 8.45
CA THR A 368 5.26 -10.41 9.20
C THR A 368 6.44 -10.74 10.11
N VAL A 369 7.24 -9.72 10.41
CA VAL A 369 8.40 -9.81 11.30
C VAL A 369 8.43 -8.56 12.15
N ASN A 370 8.37 -8.75 13.48
CA ASN A 370 8.55 -7.72 14.50
C ASN A 370 9.88 -7.95 15.23
N LEU A 371 10.78 -6.96 15.24
CA LEU A 371 12.09 -7.06 15.88
C LEU A 371 12.35 -5.89 16.81
N GLU A 372 12.68 -6.22 18.06
CA GLU A 372 13.10 -5.25 19.05
C GLU A 372 14.60 -4.93 18.93
N VAL A 373 14.90 -3.63 18.85
CA VAL A 373 16.25 -3.08 18.87
C VAL A 373 16.43 -2.30 20.15
N ASN A 374 17.43 -2.67 20.96
CA ASN A 374 17.72 -2.08 22.26
C ASN A 374 19.12 -1.46 22.27
N GLY A 375 19.40 -0.62 23.27
CA GLY A 375 20.69 0.04 23.45
C GLY A 375 20.94 1.18 22.45
N LEU A 376 19.87 1.78 21.94
CA LEU A 376 19.92 2.98 21.12
C LEU A 376 20.26 4.21 21.99
N LYS A 377 20.80 5.24 21.36
CA LYS A 377 21.04 6.54 22.00
C LYS A 377 19.77 7.37 21.93
N ALA A 378 19.47 8.12 22.98
CA ALA A 378 18.34 9.05 23.00
C ALA A 378 18.57 10.24 22.06
N ASP A 379 17.47 10.95 21.74
CA ASP A 379 17.44 12.14 20.85
C ASP A 379 18.23 11.94 19.55
N THR A 380 18.22 10.72 19.00
CA THR A 380 19.09 10.32 17.90
C THR A 380 18.25 9.84 16.73
N LYS A 381 18.55 10.37 15.54
CA LYS A 381 17.98 9.88 14.29
C LYS A 381 18.71 8.61 13.85
N TYR A 382 17.95 7.56 13.62
CA TYR A 382 18.42 6.31 13.04
C TYR A 382 17.83 6.11 11.66
N TYR A 383 18.65 5.58 10.76
CA TYR A 383 18.24 5.02 9.49
C TYR A 383 18.22 3.51 9.62
N TYR A 384 17.24 2.87 9.01
CA TYR A 384 17.17 1.41 8.96
C TYR A 384 16.82 0.95 7.55
N ARG A 385 17.27 -0.26 7.19
CA ARG A 385 16.85 -0.90 5.95
C ARG A 385 16.58 -2.37 6.18
N GLY A 386 15.40 -2.81 5.75
CA GLY A 386 14.96 -4.21 5.80
C GLY A 386 15.13 -4.88 4.45
N HIS A 387 15.46 -6.17 4.45
CA HIS A 387 15.38 -7.02 3.27
C HIS A 387 15.19 -8.50 3.64
N ALA A 388 14.59 -9.27 2.74
CA ALA A 388 14.70 -10.72 2.80
C ALA A 388 16.13 -11.14 2.42
N LEU A 389 16.75 -12.04 3.17
CA LEU A 389 18.17 -12.41 3.03
C LEU A 389 18.56 -12.91 1.63
N SER A 390 17.62 -13.52 0.90
CA SER A 390 17.84 -13.99 -0.47
C SER A 390 17.74 -12.88 -1.51
N SER A 391 17.10 -11.75 -1.19
CA SER A 391 16.82 -10.66 -2.11
C SER A 391 17.82 -9.51 -1.98
N LYS A 392 18.08 -8.85 -3.10
CA LYS A 392 18.86 -7.61 -3.15
C LYS A 392 18.01 -6.37 -2.90
N TYR A 393 16.69 -6.50 -2.99
CA TYR A 393 15.76 -5.40 -2.77
C TYR A 393 15.73 -5.02 -1.29
N LYS A 394 16.08 -3.77 -0.99
CA LYS A 394 16.12 -3.22 0.36
C LYS A 394 15.13 -2.08 0.47
N VAL A 395 14.28 -2.11 1.49
CA VAL A 395 13.38 -1.02 1.81
C VAL A 395 13.98 -0.22 2.96
N THR A 396 14.11 1.10 2.78
CA THR A 396 14.74 1.99 3.76
C THR A 396 13.69 2.81 4.50
N GLY A 397 13.95 3.04 5.78
CA GLY A 397 13.21 3.96 6.62
C GLY A 397 14.12 4.72 7.58
N SER A 398 13.52 5.58 8.39
CA SER A 398 14.17 6.26 9.49
C SER A 398 13.22 6.49 10.65
N PHE A 399 13.78 6.64 11.84
CA PHE A 399 13.03 7.07 13.02
C PHE A 399 13.93 7.92 13.93
N LYS A 400 13.33 8.54 14.95
CA LYS A 400 14.04 9.28 15.98
C LYS A 400 13.68 8.72 17.35
N THR A 401 14.69 8.37 18.14
CA THR A 401 14.49 7.99 19.54
C THR A 401 14.04 9.18 20.37
N ALA A 402 13.24 8.92 21.40
CA ALA A 402 12.83 9.95 22.33
C ALA A 402 14.05 10.62 22.99
N PRO A 403 13.95 11.89 23.41
CA PRO A 403 14.93 12.50 24.28
C PRO A 403 15.09 11.73 25.59
N GLU A 404 16.24 11.91 26.26
CA GLU A 404 16.43 11.37 27.61
C GLU A 404 15.38 11.91 28.58
N GLU A 405 15.10 11.12 29.60
CA GLU A 405 14.32 11.56 30.76
C GLU A 405 14.89 12.87 31.32
N ASN A 406 14.03 13.77 31.80
CA ASN A 406 14.34 15.14 32.25
C ASN A 406 14.69 16.15 31.13
N SER A 407 14.62 15.75 29.86
CA SER A 407 14.89 16.65 28.73
C SER A 407 13.62 17.36 28.24
N LEU A 408 13.73 18.67 27.98
CA LEU A 408 12.67 19.47 27.35
C LEU A 408 13.04 19.77 25.90
N LYS A 409 12.59 18.91 24.98
CA LYS A 409 12.79 19.07 23.53
C LYS A 409 11.45 19.29 22.85
N PRO A 410 11.35 20.23 21.89
CA PRO A 410 10.13 20.37 21.13
C PRO A 410 9.81 19.09 20.37
N MET A 411 8.53 18.90 20.09
CA MET A 411 8.04 17.76 19.32
C MET A 411 6.88 18.16 18.39
N THR A 412 6.73 17.39 17.33
CA THR A 412 5.56 17.41 16.44
C THR A 412 5.01 16.01 16.28
N MET A 413 3.77 15.80 16.70
CA MET A 413 2.98 14.62 16.41
C MET A 413 1.97 14.93 15.29
N VAL A 414 1.73 13.97 14.41
CA VAL A 414 0.50 13.93 13.61
C VAL A 414 -0.40 12.82 14.12
N TRP A 415 -1.71 12.99 14.07
CA TRP A 415 -2.66 11.94 14.43
C TRP A 415 -3.85 11.88 13.45
N GLY A 416 -4.44 10.70 13.35
CA GLY A 416 -5.64 10.44 12.55
C GLY A 416 -6.07 8.98 12.66
N GLY A 417 -7.23 8.67 12.09
CA GLY A 417 -7.93 7.39 12.24
C GLY A 417 -9.02 7.26 11.17
N ASP A 418 -9.95 6.35 11.38
CA ASP A 418 -11.12 6.16 10.52
C ASP A 418 -10.70 5.90 9.05
N THR A 419 -9.83 4.90 8.89
CA THR A 419 -9.09 4.60 7.65
C THR A 419 -9.82 3.60 6.78
N GLY A 420 -10.84 4.10 6.10
CA GLY A 420 -11.39 3.57 4.85
C GLY A 420 -12.05 2.19 4.88
N GLY A 421 -13.07 2.02 4.04
CA GLY A 421 -13.93 0.82 4.01
C GLY A 421 -15.40 1.14 4.29
N GLN A 422 -15.70 2.17 5.09
CA GLN A 422 -17.03 2.79 5.14
C GLN A 422 -17.22 3.88 4.07
N GLY A 423 -16.15 4.35 3.44
CA GLY A 423 -16.19 5.37 2.40
C GLY A 423 -15.21 5.08 1.28
N GLU A 424 -14.07 5.75 1.32
CA GLU A 424 -12.98 5.53 0.36
C GLU A 424 -12.16 4.30 0.76
N ILE A 425 -11.51 3.73 -0.23
CA ILE A 425 -10.45 2.72 -0.11
C ILE A 425 -9.15 3.36 -0.65
N PRO A 426 -7.96 2.74 -0.48
CA PRO A 426 -6.73 3.32 -0.97
C PRO A 426 -6.82 3.73 -2.46
N PRO A 427 -6.22 4.86 -2.86
CA PRO A 427 -5.27 5.66 -2.09
C PRO A 427 -5.89 6.79 -1.24
N TYR A 428 -5.23 7.13 -0.13
CA TYR A 428 -5.60 8.22 0.77
C TYR A 428 -4.57 9.35 0.71
N LYS A 429 -4.98 10.57 0.33
CA LYS A 429 -4.06 11.71 0.21
C LYS A 429 -3.51 12.18 1.57
N SER A 430 -4.29 12.02 2.64
CA SER A 430 -3.94 12.46 4.01
C SER A 430 -2.59 11.91 4.48
N PHE A 431 -2.30 10.62 4.22
CA PHE A 431 -1.01 10.04 4.63
C PHE A 431 0.19 10.69 3.94
N LYS A 432 0.04 11.07 2.66
CA LYS A 432 1.09 11.80 1.94
C LYS A 432 1.28 13.20 2.53
N ALA A 433 0.20 13.89 2.86
CA ALA A 433 0.25 15.20 3.52
C ALA A 433 0.94 15.11 4.89
N MET A 434 0.55 14.16 5.74
CA MET A 434 1.21 13.87 7.03
C MET A 434 2.71 13.57 6.85
N SER A 435 3.07 12.70 5.90
CA SER A 435 4.47 12.32 5.64
C SER A 435 5.34 13.52 5.24
N ASN A 436 4.77 14.51 4.55
CA ASN A 436 5.50 15.72 4.14
C ASN A 436 5.80 16.67 5.32
N LEU A 437 5.10 16.53 6.45
CA LEU A 437 5.36 17.33 7.66
C LEU A 437 6.62 16.88 8.42
N ASN A 438 7.16 15.69 8.13
CA ASN A 438 8.27 15.06 8.85
C ASN A 438 8.07 15.06 10.38
N PRO A 439 6.96 14.50 10.89
CA PRO A 439 6.68 14.48 12.32
C PRO A 439 7.67 13.59 13.08
N ASP A 440 7.83 13.88 14.38
CA ASP A 440 8.63 13.06 15.29
C ASP A 440 8.00 11.67 15.46
N PHE A 441 6.67 11.60 15.60
CA PHE A 441 5.91 10.36 15.57
C PHE A 441 4.47 10.55 15.04
N PHE A 442 3.85 9.44 14.65
CA PHE A 442 2.47 9.34 14.18
C PHE A 442 1.65 8.53 15.18
N LEU A 443 0.53 9.09 15.65
CA LEU A 443 -0.48 8.37 16.42
C LEU A 443 -1.60 7.92 15.48
N PHE A 444 -1.71 6.61 15.25
CA PHE A 444 -2.80 6.02 14.48
C PHE A 444 -3.92 5.64 15.45
N SER A 445 -4.96 6.48 15.49
CA SER A 445 -5.88 6.60 16.62
C SER A 445 -7.13 5.72 16.54
N GLY A 446 -7.01 4.45 16.14
CA GLY A 446 -8.17 3.56 15.95
C GLY A 446 -8.67 3.54 14.51
N ASP A 447 -9.54 2.57 14.21
CA ASP A 447 -10.09 2.33 12.87
C ASP A 447 -9.01 2.31 11.79
N THR A 448 -7.92 1.62 12.11
CA THR A 448 -6.77 1.43 11.21
C THR A 448 -7.11 0.53 10.03
N ILE A 449 -8.20 -0.22 10.15
CA ILE A 449 -8.93 -0.97 9.12
C ILE A 449 -10.44 -0.96 9.43
N TYR A 450 -11.26 -1.32 8.44
CA TYR A 450 -12.67 -1.69 8.65
C TYR A 450 -12.90 -3.17 8.33
N ALA A 451 -12.85 -4.02 9.35
CA ALA A 451 -12.97 -5.47 9.24
C ALA A 451 -14.38 -5.93 8.86
N ASP A 452 -15.39 -5.13 9.13
CA ASP A 452 -16.82 -5.41 9.00
C ASP A 452 -17.50 -4.70 7.83
N ASN A 453 -16.73 -3.99 7.00
CA ASN A 453 -17.21 -3.36 5.78
C ASN A 453 -16.71 -4.05 4.51
N LYS A 454 -17.43 -3.86 3.41
CA LYS A 454 -17.09 -4.45 2.11
C LYS A 454 -15.97 -3.66 1.46
N THR A 455 -14.90 -4.35 1.07
CA THR A 455 -13.83 -3.81 0.21
C THR A 455 -13.35 -4.88 -0.78
N PRO A 456 -12.53 -4.54 -1.80
CA PRO A 456 -11.87 -5.53 -2.63
C PRO A 456 -11.18 -6.66 -1.85
N ALA A 457 -10.55 -6.35 -0.70
CA ALA A 457 -9.87 -7.36 0.11
C ALA A 457 -10.80 -8.37 0.79
N VAL A 458 -11.98 -7.92 1.26
CA VAL A 458 -13.01 -8.81 1.84
C VAL A 458 -14.38 -8.35 1.33
N PRO A 459 -14.89 -8.93 0.23
CA PRO A 459 -16.13 -8.49 -0.40
C PRO A 459 -17.39 -8.98 0.32
N ASN A 460 -17.26 -9.94 1.24
CA ASN A 460 -18.35 -10.54 2.01
C ASN A 460 -18.12 -10.37 3.53
N PRO A 461 -18.19 -9.13 4.05
CA PRO A 461 -17.98 -8.86 5.47
C PRO A 461 -19.06 -9.50 6.38
N PRO A 462 -18.82 -9.59 7.69
CA PRO A 462 -17.58 -9.20 8.37
C PRO A 462 -16.44 -10.19 8.13
N SER A 463 -15.22 -9.74 8.38
CA SER A 463 -14.02 -10.59 8.45
C SER A 463 -14.23 -11.68 9.51
N LYS A 464 -13.95 -12.95 9.18
CA LYS A 464 -14.24 -14.09 10.07
C LYS A 464 -12.98 -14.84 10.49
N THR A 465 -11.99 -14.86 9.62
CA THR A 465 -10.72 -15.57 9.78
C THR A 465 -9.60 -14.57 9.92
N VAL A 466 -8.49 -14.93 10.59
CA VAL A 466 -7.32 -14.03 10.70
C VAL A 466 -6.81 -13.58 9.32
N GLN A 467 -6.97 -14.42 8.30
CA GLN A 467 -6.66 -14.09 6.91
C GLN A 467 -7.53 -12.97 6.34
N ASP A 468 -8.82 -12.92 6.69
CA ASP A 468 -9.70 -11.79 6.31
C ASP A 468 -9.17 -10.48 6.90
N PHE A 469 -8.83 -10.49 8.20
CA PHE A 469 -8.28 -9.31 8.88
C PHE A 469 -6.93 -8.89 8.28
N TRP A 470 -6.02 -9.84 8.05
CA TRP A 470 -4.75 -9.56 7.37
C TRP A 470 -4.97 -8.98 5.96
N ALA A 471 -5.97 -9.46 5.21
CA ALA A 471 -6.30 -8.91 3.89
C ALA A 471 -6.66 -7.42 3.96
N LYS A 472 -7.40 -6.99 4.99
CA LYS A 472 -7.71 -5.56 5.22
C LYS A 472 -6.47 -4.73 5.49
N TYR A 473 -5.56 -5.23 6.33
CA TYR A 473 -4.31 -4.52 6.58
C TYR A 473 -3.43 -4.44 5.32
N LYS A 474 -3.34 -5.52 4.53
CA LYS A 474 -2.62 -5.52 3.24
C LYS A 474 -3.20 -4.48 2.28
N GLU A 475 -4.53 -4.39 2.19
CA GLU A 475 -5.22 -3.39 1.36
C GLU A 475 -4.78 -1.98 1.74
N ASN A 476 -4.87 -1.59 3.01
CA ASN A 476 -4.42 -0.27 3.45
C ASN A 476 -2.92 -0.06 3.20
N ARG A 477 -2.10 -1.11 3.34
CA ARG A 477 -0.66 -1.09 3.02
C ARG A 477 -0.35 -1.01 1.52
N THR A 478 -1.33 -1.12 0.63
CA THR A 478 -1.16 -0.79 -0.81
C THR A 478 -1.05 0.73 -1.04
N ASP A 479 -1.45 1.55 -0.07
CA ASP A 479 -1.30 3.01 -0.16
C ASP A 479 0.18 3.45 -0.05
N ALA A 480 0.67 4.15 -1.06
CA ALA A 480 2.05 4.65 -1.10
C ALA A 480 2.30 5.78 -0.09
N GLY A 481 1.27 6.58 0.25
CA GLY A 481 1.33 7.62 1.26
C GLY A 481 1.54 7.03 2.65
N LEU A 482 0.76 6.00 3.00
CA LEU A 482 0.87 5.27 4.26
C LEU A 482 2.25 4.63 4.39
N ARG A 483 2.70 3.88 3.37
CA ARG A 483 4.06 3.31 3.38
C ARG A 483 5.13 4.38 3.58
N SER A 484 5.01 5.53 2.90
CA SER A 484 5.95 6.66 3.07
C SER A 484 5.94 7.23 4.49
N LEU A 485 4.77 7.36 5.13
CA LEU A 485 4.66 7.85 6.50
C LEU A 485 5.30 6.86 7.49
N LEU A 486 4.91 5.58 7.43
CA LEU A 486 5.40 4.53 8.32
C LEU A 486 6.89 4.27 8.18
N GLN A 487 7.46 4.45 6.98
CA GLN A 487 8.90 4.33 6.74
C GLN A 487 9.69 5.51 7.31
N LYS A 488 9.11 6.69 7.48
CA LYS A 488 9.84 7.92 7.86
C LYS A 488 9.67 8.33 9.30
N THR A 489 8.67 7.77 9.98
CA THR A 489 8.18 8.23 11.27
C THR A 489 7.85 7.04 12.17
N GLY A 490 8.17 7.15 13.46
CA GLY A 490 7.74 6.17 14.46
C GLY A 490 6.22 6.17 14.62
N THR A 491 5.60 5.00 14.62
CA THR A 491 4.14 4.86 14.68
C THR A 491 3.70 4.26 16.01
N PHE A 492 2.70 4.87 16.62
CA PHE A 492 1.99 4.36 17.78
C PHE A 492 0.55 4.11 17.36
N SER A 493 0.17 2.83 17.21
CA SER A 493 -1.19 2.47 16.81
C SER A 493 -2.02 2.09 18.03
N ILE A 494 -3.25 2.56 18.09
CA ILE A 494 -4.30 2.09 19.01
C ILE A 494 -5.41 1.48 18.16
N TRP A 495 -6.12 0.49 18.68
CA TRP A 495 -7.31 -0.05 18.03
C TRP A 495 -8.57 0.67 18.52
N ASP A 496 -9.62 0.57 17.73
CA ASP A 496 -10.98 0.87 18.14
C ASP A 496 -11.91 -0.30 17.79
N ASP A 497 -13.17 -0.05 17.43
CA ASP A 497 -14.15 -1.12 17.16
C ASP A 497 -13.94 -1.79 15.80
N HIS A 498 -13.65 -1.02 14.75
CA HIS A 498 -13.60 -1.54 13.38
C HIS A 498 -12.41 -2.44 13.05
N GLU A 499 -11.40 -2.53 13.94
CA GLU A 499 -10.44 -3.64 13.96
C GLU A 499 -11.09 -5.02 14.19
N VAL A 500 -12.33 -5.06 14.70
CA VAL A 500 -13.11 -6.27 14.96
C VAL A 500 -14.48 -6.18 14.28
N THR A 501 -15.34 -5.28 14.75
CA THR A 501 -16.65 -4.95 14.20
C THR A 501 -17.26 -3.74 14.92
N ASN A 502 -18.08 -2.96 14.21
CA ASN A 502 -18.77 -1.76 14.70
C ASN A 502 -19.40 -1.94 16.09
N ASP A 503 -19.19 -0.94 16.95
CA ASP A 503 -19.65 -0.78 18.33
C ASP A 503 -19.38 -1.97 19.28
N PHE A 504 -18.38 -2.84 19.02
CA PHE A 504 -18.24 -4.06 19.82
C PHE A 504 -17.91 -3.76 21.29
N SER A 505 -18.71 -4.28 22.22
CA SER A 505 -18.60 -4.03 23.65
C SER A 505 -18.82 -5.32 24.46
N GLY A 506 -18.40 -5.31 25.72
CA GLY A 506 -18.48 -6.48 26.58
C GLY A 506 -17.35 -7.51 26.34
N PRO A 507 -17.10 -8.41 27.30
CA PRO A 507 -15.97 -9.35 27.27
C PRO A 507 -16.13 -10.50 26.24
N SER A 508 -17.10 -10.45 25.33
CA SER A 508 -17.63 -11.62 24.61
C SER A 508 -17.85 -11.45 23.11
N GLN A 509 -17.23 -10.48 22.45
CA GLN A 509 -17.24 -10.46 20.99
C GLN A 509 -16.36 -11.60 20.44
N GLU A 510 -16.96 -12.53 19.68
CA GLU A 510 -16.34 -13.78 19.23
C GLU A 510 -15.08 -13.53 18.39
N LEU A 511 -15.08 -12.45 17.61
CA LEU A 511 -13.99 -12.11 16.68
C LEU A 511 -12.83 -11.35 17.34
N THR A 512 -12.97 -10.87 18.59
CA THR A 512 -11.96 -10.03 19.24
C THR A 512 -10.58 -10.69 19.32
N PRO A 513 -10.42 -11.97 19.71
CA PRO A 513 -9.10 -12.61 19.72
C PRO A 513 -8.45 -12.66 18.33
N THR A 514 -9.26 -12.84 17.28
CA THR A 514 -8.80 -12.90 15.88
C THR A 514 -8.37 -11.52 15.37
N GLY A 515 -9.19 -10.49 15.61
CA GLY A 515 -8.87 -9.11 15.24
C GLY A 515 -7.66 -8.58 16.01
N LEU A 516 -7.57 -8.86 17.32
CA LEU A 516 -6.43 -8.49 18.16
C LEU A 516 -5.13 -9.12 17.67
N ARG A 517 -5.16 -10.41 17.28
CA ARG A 517 -4.01 -11.07 16.68
C ARG A 517 -3.56 -10.35 15.42
N ALA A 518 -4.47 -10.12 14.47
CA ALA A 518 -4.12 -9.46 13.21
C ALA A 518 -3.59 -8.03 13.42
N PHE A 519 -4.14 -7.29 14.39
CA PHE A 519 -3.65 -5.97 14.79
C PHE A 519 -2.19 -6.04 15.29
N LYS A 520 -1.86 -6.99 16.16
CA LYS A 520 -0.48 -7.20 16.66
C LYS A 520 0.48 -7.64 15.54
N ASP A 521 0.00 -8.41 14.58
CA ASP A 521 0.84 -8.86 13.45
C ASP A 521 1.24 -7.70 12.52
N TYR A 522 0.39 -6.68 12.37
CA TYR A 522 0.57 -5.62 11.36
C TYR A 522 1.11 -4.28 11.87
N TRP A 523 1.17 -4.10 13.18
CA TRP A 523 1.70 -2.89 13.80
C TRP A 523 2.99 -3.18 14.59
N PRO A 524 3.99 -2.28 14.55
CA PRO A 524 5.25 -2.41 15.29
C PRO A 524 5.04 -2.22 16.80
N ILE A 525 4.43 -3.22 17.44
CA ILE A 525 4.06 -3.23 18.86
C ILE A 525 5.09 -4.06 19.65
N SER A 526 5.52 -3.52 20.79
CA SER A 526 6.48 -4.16 21.67
C SER A 526 5.97 -5.47 22.27
N SER A 527 6.90 -6.33 22.67
CA SER A 527 6.59 -7.60 23.32
C SER A 527 5.89 -7.39 24.67
N GLU A 528 6.27 -6.34 25.41
CA GLU A 528 5.62 -5.91 26.66
C GLU A 528 4.13 -5.61 26.44
N ARG A 529 3.82 -4.70 25.50
CA ARG A 529 2.45 -4.33 25.13
C ARG A 529 1.67 -5.51 24.53
N SER A 530 2.35 -6.42 23.84
CA SER A 530 1.75 -7.59 23.19
C SER A 530 1.41 -8.74 24.15
N SER A 531 2.26 -8.99 25.16
CA SER A 531 2.24 -10.22 25.98
C SER A 531 1.19 -10.25 27.10
N ALA A 532 0.63 -9.11 27.46
CA ALA A 532 -0.31 -9.00 28.57
C ALA A 532 -1.78 -8.82 28.14
N ASP A 533 -2.07 -8.79 26.83
CA ASP A 533 -3.34 -8.26 26.29
C ASP A 533 -3.68 -6.86 26.82
N LYS A 534 -2.62 -6.14 27.23
CA LYS A 534 -2.64 -4.76 27.72
C LYS A 534 -2.12 -3.87 26.60
N LEU A 535 -3.00 -3.55 25.66
CA LEU A 535 -2.70 -2.58 24.61
C LEU A 535 -2.52 -1.16 25.15
N TYR A 536 -2.86 -0.90 26.41
CA TYR A 536 -2.58 0.36 27.07
C TYR A 536 -1.11 0.45 27.50
N HIS A 537 -0.51 1.62 27.31
CA HIS A 537 0.91 1.83 27.56
C HIS A 537 1.23 3.33 27.72
N LYS A 538 2.38 3.66 28.32
CA LYS A 538 2.87 5.05 28.39
C LYS A 538 4.11 5.20 27.53
N TYR A 539 4.15 6.28 26.74
CA TYR A 539 5.33 6.74 26.03
C TYR A 539 5.74 8.14 26.49
N SER A 540 7.04 8.39 26.62
CA SER A 540 7.57 9.68 27.07
C SER A 540 8.48 10.30 26.02
N TRP A 541 8.29 11.59 25.73
CA TRP A 541 9.19 12.42 24.93
C TRP A 541 10.02 13.32 25.86
N GLY A 542 11.01 12.73 26.53
CA GLY A 542 11.63 13.34 27.70
C GLY A 542 10.56 13.80 28.70
N ASN A 543 10.71 15.00 29.26
CA ASN A 543 9.70 15.63 30.13
C ASN A 543 8.82 16.62 29.36
N THR A 544 8.81 16.57 28.04
CA THR A 544 7.97 17.46 27.23
C THR A 544 6.54 16.96 27.20
N MET A 545 6.37 15.66 26.98
CA MET A 545 5.07 15.03 26.86
C MET A 545 5.13 13.58 27.34
N ASP A 546 4.19 13.20 28.19
CA ASP A 546 3.80 11.81 28.37
C ASP A 546 2.54 11.53 27.56
N MET A 547 2.60 10.55 26.67
CA MET A 547 1.45 10.00 25.94
C MET A 547 0.97 8.73 26.64
N ILE A 548 -0.24 8.78 27.18
CA ILE A 548 -0.88 7.69 27.91
C ILE A 548 -1.93 7.06 26.99
N ILE A 549 -1.58 5.92 26.40
CA ILE A 549 -2.43 5.18 25.47
C ILE A 549 -3.42 4.32 26.24
N LEU A 550 -4.71 4.48 25.96
CA LEU A 550 -5.78 3.67 26.54
C LEU A 550 -6.14 2.45 25.68
N ASN A 551 -6.98 1.58 26.24
CA ASN A 551 -7.56 0.42 25.59
C ASN A 551 -9.06 0.43 25.93
N ASN A 552 -9.82 1.26 25.20
CA ASN A 552 -11.23 1.49 25.48
C ASN A 552 -12.12 0.29 25.10
N ARG A 553 -11.63 -0.64 24.28
CA ARG A 553 -12.45 -1.77 23.80
C ARG A 553 -12.24 -3.07 24.57
N GLY A 554 -11.04 -3.29 25.12
CA GLY A 554 -10.65 -4.58 25.71
C GLY A 554 -11.37 -4.98 27.00
N TYR A 555 -11.91 -4.02 27.75
CA TYR A 555 -12.44 -4.25 29.11
C TYR A 555 -13.87 -3.76 29.32
N ARG A 556 -14.42 -3.03 28.33
CA ARG A 556 -15.66 -2.28 28.54
C ARG A 556 -16.87 -3.19 28.75
N SER A 557 -17.78 -2.74 29.60
CA SER A 557 -19.12 -3.29 29.77
C SER A 557 -19.92 -3.23 28.47
N PRO A 558 -21.06 -3.93 28.34
CA PRO A 558 -21.93 -3.78 27.17
C PRO A 558 -22.43 -2.34 27.00
N ASN A 559 -22.46 -1.84 25.76
CA ASN A 559 -22.97 -0.49 25.44
C ASN A 559 -24.43 -0.29 25.89
N THR A 560 -25.25 -1.35 25.92
CA THR A 560 -26.65 -1.30 26.36
C THR A 560 -26.84 -1.25 27.88
N GLN A 561 -25.78 -1.47 28.66
CA GLN A 561 -25.86 -1.37 30.11
C GLN A 561 -26.09 0.09 30.52
N ALA A 562 -26.98 0.32 31.49
CA ALA A 562 -27.15 1.66 32.04
C ALA A 562 -25.86 2.12 32.75
N ASP A 563 -25.52 3.38 32.55
CA ASP A 563 -24.41 4.07 33.19
C ASP A 563 -24.63 4.13 34.71
N GLY A 564 -23.54 3.97 35.44
CA GLY A 564 -23.56 3.74 36.87
C GLY A 564 -22.23 3.20 37.40
N PRO A 565 -22.13 2.98 38.72
CA PRO A 565 -20.86 2.65 39.37
C PRO A 565 -20.24 1.34 38.88
N ASP A 566 -21.06 0.40 38.39
CA ASP A 566 -20.65 -0.92 37.92
C ASP A 566 -20.37 -0.99 36.41
N LYS A 567 -20.63 0.10 35.66
CA LYS A 567 -20.33 0.17 34.23
C LYS A 567 -18.92 0.72 34.03
N GLN A 568 -18.12 0.03 33.23
CA GLN A 568 -16.70 0.30 33.07
C GLN A 568 -16.34 0.37 31.59
N MET A 569 -15.48 1.31 31.20
CA MET A 569 -14.83 1.38 29.88
C MET A 569 -13.43 0.76 29.98
N LEU A 570 -12.64 1.18 30.98
CA LEU A 570 -11.24 0.78 31.14
C LEU A 570 -11.09 -0.46 32.04
N GLY A 571 -12.06 -0.70 32.91
CA GLY A 571 -11.91 -1.66 33.99
C GLY A 571 -11.00 -1.15 35.11
N ASP A 572 -11.11 -1.77 36.30
CA ASP A 572 -10.49 -1.26 37.52
C ASP A 572 -8.95 -1.17 37.45
N GLU A 573 -8.30 -2.11 36.78
CA GLU A 573 -6.83 -2.16 36.70
C GLU A 573 -6.30 -1.00 35.86
N GLN A 574 -6.85 -0.80 34.65
CA GLN A 574 -6.40 0.25 33.77
C GLN A 574 -6.80 1.63 34.28
N LEU A 575 -7.97 1.79 34.90
CA LEU A 575 -8.38 3.07 35.51
C LEU A 575 -7.38 3.51 36.59
N LYS A 576 -7.02 2.62 37.52
CA LYS A 576 -6.00 2.90 38.56
C LYS A 576 -4.63 3.18 37.97
N TRP A 577 -4.26 2.44 36.92
CA TRP A 577 -3.02 2.68 36.20
C TRP A 577 -3.00 4.07 35.54
N LEU A 578 -4.10 4.50 34.91
CA LEU A 578 -4.23 5.84 34.33
C LEU A 578 -4.10 6.93 35.39
N GLU A 579 -4.83 6.81 36.50
CA GLU A 579 -4.73 7.73 37.64
C GLU A 579 -3.28 7.83 38.15
N GLN A 580 -2.59 6.69 38.28
CA GLN A 580 -1.18 6.65 38.67
C GLN A 580 -0.28 7.35 37.65
N GLN A 581 -0.43 7.07 36.34
CA GLN A 581 0.38 7.70 35.30
C GLN A 581 0.18 9.22 35.25
N LEU A 582 -1.07 9.69 35.41
CA LEU A 582 -1.37 11.12 35.45
C LEU A 582 -0.77 11.80 36.68
N LEU A 583 -0.83 11.14 37.84
CA LEU A 583 -0.31 11.68 39.11
C LEU A 583 1.22 11.72 39.17
N GLU A 584 1.88 10.70 38.63
CA GLU A 584 3.35 10.57 38.66
C GLU A 584 4.04 11.36 37.54
N SER A 585 3.31 11.76 36.50
CA SER A 585 3.87 12.46 35.35
C SER A 585 4.31 13.89 35.68
N ASP A 586 5.61 14.15 35.52
CA ASP A 586 6.22 15.48 35.59
C ASP A 586 6.37 16.15 34.21
N ALA A 587 5.85 15.50 33.16
CA ALA A 587 5.88 16.03 31.81
C ALA A 587 5.04 17.31 31.68
N LYS A 588 5.47 18.22 30.81
CA LYS A 588 4.78 19.49 30.55
C LYS A 588 3.40 19.30 29.92
N VAL A 589 3.19 18.21 29.19
CA VAL A 589 1.91 17.82 28.61
C VAL A 589 1.59 16.37 28.97
N LYS A 590 0.35 16.10 29.40
CA LYS A 590 -0.20 14.75 29.53
C LYS A 590 -1.18 14.53 28.40
N LEU A 591 -0.80 13.74 27.40
CA LEU A 591 -1.64 13.43 26.23
C LEU A 591 -2.26 12.05 26.40
N VAL A 592 -3.56 11.99 26.73
CA VAL A 592 -4.30 10.74 26.89
C VAL A 592 -4.91 10.35 25.53
N ALA A 593 -4.38 9.30 24.91
CA ALA A 593 -4.94 8.76 23.67
C ALA A 593 -6.07 7.79 23.99
N THR A 594 -7.29 8.17 23.61
CA THR A 594 -8.51 7.38 23.79
C THR A 594 -9.15 7.17 22.42
N SER A 595 -9.79 6.03 22.20
CA SER A 595 -10.36 5.73 20.87
C SER A 595 -11.75 6.34 20.66
N VAL A 596 -12.42 6.85 21.70
CA VAL A 596 -13.78 7.41 21.64
C VAL A 596 -13.89 8.79 22.31
N PRO A 597 -14.81 9.65 21.87
CA PRO A 597 -14.92 11.03 22.35
C PRO A 597 -15.56 11.18 23.73
N ILE A 598 -15.23 12.26 24.43
CA ILE A 598 -15.72 12.57 25.78
C ILE A 598 -17.18 13.04 25.76
N SER A 599 -17.48 14.07 24.96
CA SER A 599 -18.80 14.73 24.95
C SER A 599 -19.55 14.63 23.63
N VAL A 600 -18.99 13.97 22.61
CA VAL A 600 -19.75 13.67 21.40
C VAL A 600 -20.51 12.35 21.62
N PRO A 601 -21.84 12.33 21.60
CA PRO A 601 -22.59 11.09 21.79
C PRO A 601 -22.48 10.21 20.54
N THR A 602 -21.85 9.05 20.67
CA THR A 602 -21.69 8.05 19.59
C THR A 602 -22.49 6.78 19.88
N GLY A 603 -22.53 5.85 18.93
CA GLY A 603 -23.34 4.64 19.01
C GLY A 603 -24.84 4.85 18.79
N LYS A 604 -25.62 3.81 19.05
CA LYS A 604 -27.07 3.79 18.81
C LYS A 604 -27.83 4.28 20.04
N ALA A 605 -29.09 4.68 19.84
CA ALA A 605 -29.98 5.00 20.95
C ALA A 605 -30.11 3.79 21.90
N MET A 606 -30.00 4.01 23.20
CA MET A 606 -29.94 3.00 24.28
C MET A 606 -28.74 2.05 24.17
N ALA A 607 -27.70 2.43 23.45
CA ALA A 607 -26.44 1.69 23.30
C ALA A 607 -25.29 2.62 22.89
N ARG A 608 -24.94 3.59 23.74
CA ARG A 608 -23.85 4.54 23.44
C ARG A 608 -22.49 3.85 23.34
N ASP A 609 -21.68 4.34 22.41
CA ASP A 609 -20.36 3.77 22.12
C ASP A 609 -19.19 4.58 22.69
N GLY A 610 -19.43 5.83 23.08
CA GLY A 610 -18.43 6.73 23.65
C GLY A 610 -18.67 7.04 25.13
N TRP A 611 -17.87 7.96 25.68
CA TRP A 611 -17.97 8.32 27.10
C TRP A 611 -19.31 9.00 27.43
N ALA A 612 -19.84 9.82 26.53
CA ALA A 612 -21.07 10.60 26.73
C ALA A 612 -22.34 9.74 26.81
N ASN A 613 -23.27 10.11 27.70
CA ASN A 613 -24.64 9.56 27.72
C ASN A 613 -25.49 10.15 26.57
N GLY A 614 -25.18 11.38 26.16
CA GLY A 614 -25.94 12.10 25.16
C GLY A 614 -27.23 12.67 25.73
N ASP A 615 -27.19 13.18 26.96
CA ASP A 615 -28.32 13.71 27.71
C ASP A 615 -29.04 14.84 26.96
N ASN A 616 -28.28 15.65 26.21
CA ASN A 616 -28.82 16.72 25.37
C ASN A 616 -29.45 16.23 24.06
N VAL A 617 -29.18 14.99 23.65
CA VAL A 617 -29.73 14.36 22.45
C VAL A 617 -30.95 13.53 22.84
N ASN A 618 -30.83 12.70 23.86
CA ASN A 618 -31.91 11.95 24.48
C ASN A 618 -31.66 11.84 25.99
N PRO A 619 -32.35 12.64 26.82
CA PRO A 619 -32.16 12.64 28.27
C PRO A 619 -32.62 11.35 28.97
N ASN A 620 -33.20 10.41 28.22
CA ASN A 620 -33.60 9.10 28.71
C ASN A 620 -32.67 7.97 28.23
N ASP A 621 -31.50 8.31 27.70
CA ASP A 621 -30.49 7.36 27.25
C ASP A 621 -29.24 7.38 28.14
N PRO A 622 -29.32 6.79 29.35
CA PRO A 622 -28.20 6.79 30.28
C PRO A 622 -27.25 5.63 29.95
N THR A 623 -26.83 5.45 28.70
CA THR A 623 -26.05 4.27 28.28
C THR A 623 -24.64 4.60 27.80
N GLY A 624 -24.13 5.79 28.10
CA GLY A 624 -22.71 6.14 28.02
C GLY A 624 -21.89 5.53 29.15
N TYR A 625 -20.72 6.12 29.39
CA TYR A 625 -19.76 5.72 30.43
C TYR A 625 -19.33 6.94 31.27
N GLU A 626 -20.24 7.92 31.42
CA GLU A 626 -19.93 9.19 32.07
C GLU A 626 -19.60 9.00 33.55
N ASN A 627 -20.17 8.00 34.23
CA ASN A 627 -19.83 7.73 35.63
C ASN A 627 -18.34 7.40 35.80
N GLU A 628 -17.77 6.57 34.93
CA GLU A 628 -16.34 6.24 34.98
C GLU A 628 -15.49 7.43 34.52
N PHE A 629 -15.88 8.12 33.45
CA PHE A 629 -15.14 9.31 33.02
C PHE A 629 -15.16 10.42 34.08
N LYS A 630 -16.25 10.57 34.84
CA LYS A 630 -16.33 11.50 35.96
C LYS A 630 -15.27 11.18 37.02
N LYS A 631 -14.97 9.92 37.30
CA LYS A 631 -13.88 9.54 38.23
C LYS A 631 -12.52 10.07 37.73
N ILE A 632 -12.26 9.97 36.42
CA ILE A 632 -11.05 10.49 35.78
C ILE A 632 -11.01 12.02 35.87
N SER A 633 -12.11 12.68 35.52
CA SER A 633 -12.28 14.14 35.56
C SER A 633 -12.08 14.69 36.98
N ASP A 634 -12.79 14.12 37.96
CA ASP A 634 -12.68 14.48 39.37
C ASP A 634 -11.23 14.27 39.86
N PHE A 635 -10.58 13.17 39.49
CA PHE A 635 -9.20 12.91 39.88
C PHE A 635 -8.23 13.97 39.33
N ILE A 636 -8.34 14.35 38.06
CA ILE A 636 -7.53 15.42 37.45
C ILE A 636 -7.69 16.73 38.24
N ILE A 637 -8.93 17.09 38.57
CA ILE A 637 -9.26 18.33 39.28
C ILE A 637 -8.79 18.29 40.74
N GLU A 638 -9.11 17.23 41.47
CA GLU A 638 -8.78 17.05 42.90
C GLU A 638 -7.27 17.00 43.14
N LYS A 639 -6.51 16.40 42.21
CA LYS A 639 -5.05 16.36 42.27
C LYS A 639 -4.39 17.57 41.64
N GLY A 640 -5.14 18.47 41.02
CA GLY A 640 -4.63 19.67 40.37
C GLY A 640 -3.69 19.36 39.20
N ILE A 641 -3.94 18.27 38.46
CA ILE A 641 -3.11 17.85 37.32
C ILE A 641 -3.34 18.83 36.17
N LYS A 642 -2.24 19.41 35.67
CA LYS A 642 -2.26 20.45 34.63
C LYS A 642 -1.92 19.92 33.24
N ASN A 643 -2.31 20.68 32.22
CA ASN A 643 -1.95 20.46 30.82
C ASN A 643 -2.35 19.07 30.29
N VAL A 644 -3.57 18.63 30.63
CA VAL A 644 -4.13 17.37 30.16
C VAL A 644 -4.88 17.59 28.84
N PHE A 645 -4.55 16.76 27.86
CA PHE A 645 -5.16 16.74 26.54
C PHE A 645 -5.62 15.31 26.24
N PHE A 646 -6.87 15.13 25.87
CA PHE A 646 -7.38 13.90 25.29
C PHE A 646 -7.27 14.01 23.77
N VAL A 647 -6.90 12.91 23.10
CA VAL A 647 -6.81 12.84 21.64
C VAL A 647 -7.55 11.60 21.15
N THR A 648 -8.37 11.76 20.11
CA THR A 648 -9.26 10.71 19.60
C THR A 648 -9.66 10.94 18.13
N THR A 649 -10.35 9.94 17.56
CA THR A 649 -11.00 9.97 16.23
C THR A 649 -12.45 9.47 16.35
N ASP A 650 -12.87 8.40 15.67
CA ASP A 650 -14.18 7.69 15.76
C ASP A 650 -15.36 8.47 15.16
N VAL A 651 -15.43 9.78 15.37
CA VAL A 651 -16.63 10.57 15.02
C VAL A 651 -16.69 11.06 13.57
N HIS A 652 -15.61 10.88 12.81
CA HIS A 652 -15.49 11.29 11.40
C HIS A 652 -15.72 12.79 11.12
N PHE A 653 -15.23 13.65 12.02
CA PHE A 653 -15.07 15.08 11.78
C PHE A 653 -13.98 15.64 12.71
N ALA A 654 -13.56 16.89 12.48
CA ALA A 654 -12.59 17.55 13.32
C ALA A 654 -13.27 18.46 14.35
N GLU A 655 -12.86 18.37 15.61
CA GLU A 655 -13.41 19.19 16.70
C GLU A 655 -12.36 19.41 17.80
N ILE A 656 -12.26 20.63 18.32
CA ILE A 656 -11.34 20.99 19.42
C ILE A 656 -12.17 21.56 20.56
N ILE A 657 -12.06 20.97 21.75
CA ILE A 657 -12.95 21.23 22.90
C ILE A 657 -12.12 21.55 24.15
N LYS A 658 -12.57 22.52 24.93
CA LYS A 658 -12.12 22.76 26.31
C LYS A 658 -13.17 22.26 27.30
N TYR A 659 -12.73 21.80 28.46
CA TYR A 659 -13.62 21.33 29.52
C TYR A 659 -13.48 22.17 30.78
N ASP A 660 -14.60 22.66 31.30
CA ASP A 660 -14.77 23.24 32.64
C ASP A 660 -15.78 22.35 33.38
N ALA A 661 -15.30 21.22 33.89
CA ALA A 661 -16.14 20.17 34.44
C ALA A 661 -16.66 20.53 35.84
N ASN A 662 -15.89 21.30 36.61
CA ASN A 662 -16.31 21.79 37.94
C ASN A 662 -17.09 23.13 37.90
N ARG A 663 -17.20 23.78 36.74
CA ARG A 663 -17.92 25.05 36.52
C ARG A 663 -17.32 26.22 37.28
N ASP A 664 -16.02 26.23 37.51
CA ASP A 664 -15.32 27.32 38.20
C ASP A 664 -14.83 28.44 37.24
N GLY A 665 -15.09 28.28 35.94
CA GLY A 665 -14.69 29.20 34.88
C GLY A 665 -13.27 29.01 34.37
N LYS A 666 -12.60 27.91 34.75
CA LYS A 666 -11.25 27.54 34.26
C LYS A 666 -11.31 26.25 33.47
N THR A 667 -10.35 26.09 32.56
CA THR A 667 -10.20 24.86 31.80
C THR A 667 -9.48 23.80 32.64
N ASP A 668 -10.12 22.65 32.84
CA ASP A 668 -9.57 21.48 33.53
C ASP A 668 -8.72 20.62 32.56
N TYR A 669 -9.22 20.38 31.36
CA TYR A 669 -8.55 19.62 30.30
C TYR A 669 -9.12 19.96 28.92
N ASN A 670 -8.48 19.47 27.86
CA ASN A 670 -8.87 19.72 26.47
C ASN A 670 -9.05 18.40 25.71
N GLU A 671 -9.81 18.39 24.63
CA GLU A 671 -9.96 17.26 23.71
C GLU A 671 -9.66 17.68 22.27
N LEU A 672 -8.90 16.85 21.56
CA LEU A 672 -8.44 17.05 20.20
C LEU A 672 -8.97 15.92 19.32
N ILE A 673 -9.96 16.22 18.49
CA ILE A 673 -10.63 15.26 17.62
C ILE A 673 -10.24 15.53 16.16
N SER A 674 -9.86 14.49 15.44
CA SER A 674 -9.69 14.53 13.98
C SER A 674 -10.24 13.26 13.33
N GLY A 675 -10.08 13.13 12.01
CA GLY A 675 -10.69 12.05 11.23
C GLY A 675 -11.93 12.55 10.48
N PRO A 676 -12.29 11.92 9.35
CA PRO A 676 -11.76 10.65 8.92
C PRO A 676 -10.60 10.81 7.94
N ILE A 677 -9.72 9.80 7.88
CA ILE A 677 -8.72 9.69 6.81
C ILE A 677 -9.37 9.20 5.51
N GLY A 678 -10.30 8.23 5.61
CA GLY A 678 -10.94 7.62 4.44
C GLY A 678 -12.36 7.09 4.68
N ALA A 679 -12.86 7.06 5.91
CA ALA A 679 -14.24 6.69 6.23
C ALA A 679 -15.27 7.74 5.78
N VAL A 680 -16.55 7.53 6.07
CA VAL A 680 -17.61 8.48 5.67
C VAL A 680 -17.41 9.84 6.32
N LYS A 681 -17.64 10.92 5.58
CA LYS A 681 -17.51 12.28 6.12
C LYS A 681 -18.81 12.69 6.82
N ILE A 682 -18.74 13.09 8.08
CA ILE A 682 -19.90 13.45 8.91
C ILE A 682 -19.79 14.92 9.31
N ASN A 683 -20.91 15.54 9.72
CA ASN A 683 -20.94 16.87 10.32
C ASN A 683 -20.94 16.79 11.85
N PRO A 684 -20.24 17.69 12.55
CA PRO A 684 -20.30 17.77 14.01
C PRO A 684 -21.72 17.94 14.54
N GLY A 685 -22.02 17.21 15.61
CA GLY A 685 -23.32 17.22 16.29
C GLY A 685 -23.40 18.18 17.48
N THR A 686 -24.43 17.98 18.30
CA THR A 686 -24.60 18.63 19.61
C THR A 686 -23.78 17.89 20.66
N LEU A 687 -23.06 18.63 21.50
CA LEU A 687 -22.29 18.06 22.60
C LEU A 687 -23.16 17.74 23.82
N ASP A 688 -22.80 16.67 24.51
CA ASP A 688 -23.21 16.42 25.87
C ASP A 688 -22.58 17.47 26.80
N THR A 689 -23.41 18.12 27.62
CA THR A 689 -22.97 19.21 28.48
C THR A 689 -22.42 18.77 29.83
N THR A 690 -22.45 17.49 30.20
CA THR A 690 -22.09 16.98 31.54
C THR A 690 -20.79 17.57 32.08
N PHE A 691 -19.73 17.56 31.27
CA PHE A 691 -18.39 18.04 31.65
C PHE A 691 -18.09 19.50 31.26
N GLY A 692 -19.11 20.26 30.90
CA GLY A 692 -18.95 21.66 30.50
C GLY A 692 -18.04 21.92 29.31
N PRO A 693 -18.29 21.27 28.16
CA PRO A 693 -17.50 21.51 26.96
C PRO A 693 -17.72 22.92 26.41
N GLU A 694 -16.63 23.55 25.98
CA GLU A 694 -16.59 24.73 25.13
C GLU A 694 -15.88 24.37 23.82
N ARG A 695 -16.62 24.44 22.72
CA ARG A 695 -16.09 24.18 21.37
C ARG A 695 -15.25 25.36 20.89
N LEU A 696 -13.95 25.14 20.68
CA LEU A 696 -13.07 26.10 20.02
C LEU A 696 -13.16 26.04 18.50
N TYR A 697 -13.43 24.85 17.98
CA TYR A 697 -13.52 24.58 16.55
C TYR A 697 -14.33 23.32 16.28
N ALA A 698 -15.13 23.31 15.23
CA ALA A 698 -15.71 22.09 14.67
C ALA A 698 -15.96 22.25 13.17
N GLU A 699 -15.52 21.29 12.37
CA GLU A 699 -15.77 21.23 10.93
C GLU A 699 -15.89 19.76 10.48
N GLY A 700 -16.81 19.48 9.57
CA GLY A 700 -17.03 18.16 9.00
C GLY A 700 -17.13 18.19 7.48
N ASN A 701 -17.54 17.07 6.86
CA ASN A 701 -17.64 16.91 5.39
C ASN A 701 -16.32 16.98 4.61
N PHE A 702 -15.17 16.74 5.25
CA PHE A 702 -13.86 16.67 4.59
C PHE A 702 -12.95 15.64 5.26
N PHE A 703 -12.03 15.07 4.48
CA PHE A 703 -10.98 14.21 5.00
C PHE A 703 -9.91 15.07 5.68
N ASN A 704 -9.51 14.68 6.87
CA ASN A 704 -8.63 15.50 7.70
C ASN A 704 -7.74 14.67 8.62
N PHE A 705 -6.77 15.37 9.20
CA PHE A 705 -5.93 14.87 10.25
C PHE A 705 -5.45 16.01 11.15
N GLY A 706 -4.95 15.65 12.32
CA GLY A 706 -4.45 16.60 13.28
C GLY A 706 -2.92 16.70 13.31
N VAL A 707 -2.42 17.89 13.65
CA VAL A 707 -1.00 18.14 13.98
C VAL A 707 -0.93 18.75 15.36
N PHE A 708 -0.14 18.15 16.26
CA PHE A 708 0.07 18.62 17.61
C PHE A 708 1.56 18.92 17.84
N LYS A 709 1.86 20.14 18.26
CA LYS A 709 3.22 20.63 18.45
C LYS A 709 3.39 21.09 19.89
N VAL A 710 4.44 20.65 20.57
CA VAL A 710 4.76 21.14 21.91
C VAL A 710 6.09 21.88 21.86
N ASP A 711 6.09 23.14 22.28
CA ASP A 711 7.26 23.96 22.51
C ASP A 711 7.39 24.21 24.03
N PRO A 712 8.16 23.36 24.74
CA PRO A 712 8.31 23.50 26.17
C PRO A 712 9.09 24.76 26.58
N ALA A 713 9.90 25.35 25.69
CA ALA A 713 10.66 26.56 25.99
C ALA A 713 9.75 27.79 26.08
N ASN A 714 8.75 27.85 25.21
CA ASN A 714 7.74 28.93 25.20
C ASN A 714 6.47 28.58 25.97
N LYS A 715 6.43 27.41 26.63
CA LYS A 715 5.25 26.89 27.36
C LYS A 715 4.01 26.86 26.46
N GLN A 716 4.15 26.32 25.26
CA GLN A 716 3.07 26.31 24.28
C GLN A 716 2.80 24.90 23.77
N ALA A 717 1.52 24.56 23.65
CA ALA A 717 1.05 23.43 22.85
C ALA A 717 0.16 23.98 21.74
N THR A 718 0.47 23.68 20.50
CA THR A 718 -0.28 24.14 19.33
C THR A 718 -0.93 22.97 18.62
N VAL A 719 -2.22 23.09 18.36
CA VAL A 719 -2.98 22.14 17.55
C VAL A 719 -3.33 22.76 16.20
N GLU A 720 -3.21 21.97 15.14
CA GLU A 720 -3.70 22.30 13.81
C GLU A 720 -4.62 21.18 13.29
N ILE A 721 -5.66 21.55 12.56
CA ILE A 721 -6.44 20.62 11.74
C ILE A 721 -6.11 20.89 10.28
N GLN A 722 -5.66 19.87 9.56
CA GLN A 722 -5.32 19.95 8.15
C GLN A 722 -6.18 19.00 7.31
N ASP A 723 -6.51 19.41 6.08
CA ASP A 723 -7.20 18.56 5.12
C ASP A 723 -6.27 17.53 4.46
N GLU A 724 -6.84 16.64 3.66
CA GLU A 724 -6.11 15.62 2.90
C GLU A 724 -5.03 16.15 1.95
N ASN A 725 -5.03 17.46 1.63
CA ASN A 725 -4.04 18.12 0.79
C ASN A 725 -2.97 18.88 1.61
N GLY A 726 -3.05 18.82 2.95
CA GLY A 726 -2.14 19.53 3.86
C GLY A 726 -2.48 21.02 4.03
N LYS A 727 -3.71 21.44 3.67
CA LYS A 727 -4.17 22.81 3.94
C LYS A 727 -4.66 22.89 5.38
N THR A 728 -4.13 23.84 6.14
CA THR A 728 -4.61 24.13 7.51
C THR A 728 -5.96 24.82 7.50
N HIS A 729 -6.92 24.27 8.23
CA HIS A 729 -8.26 24.83 8.45
C HIS A 729 -8.35 25.57 9.80
N PHE A 730 -7.66 25.04 10.81
CA PHE A 730 -7.67 25.60 12.16
C PHE A 730 -6.29 25.56 12.79
N THR A 731 -5.99 26.54 13.63
CA THR A 731 -4.80 26.58 14.48
C THR A 731 -5.16 27.20 15.82
N HIS A 732 -4.77 26.56 16.91
CA HIS A 732 -4.90 27.11 18.25
C HIS A 732 -3.68 26.80 19.11
N THR A 733 -3.24 27.77 19.90
CA THR A 733 -2.10 27.63 20.79
C THR A 733 -2.57 27.77 22.24
N PHE A 734 -2.46 26.67 22.98
CA PHE A 734 -2.66 26.60 24.42
C PHE A 734 -1.40 27.07 25.14
N GLN A 735 -1.58 27.90 26.17
CA GLN A 735 -0.50 28.25 27.10
C GLN A 735 -0.42 27.19 28.19
N LEU A 736 0.76 26.61 28.37
CA LEU A 736 1.02 25.57 29.36
C LEU A 736 1.28 26.19 30.72
N GLU A 737 0.63 25.62 31.74
CA GLU A 737 0.90 25.93 33.15
C GLU A 737 2.18 25.23 33.61
N ASP A 738 2.83 25.78 34.65
CA ASP A 738 4.13 25.30 35.14
C ASP A 738 4.10 23.97 35.87
#